data_AF-A0A3M8P7X1-F1
#
_entry.id   AF-A0A3M8P7X1-F1
#
_cell.length_a   1.000
_cell.length_b   1.000
_cell.length_c   1.000
_cell.angle_alpha   90.00
_cell.angle_beta   90.00
_cell.angle_gamma   90.00
#
_symmetry.space_group_name_H-M   'P 1'
#
loop_
_entity.id
_entity.type
_entity.pdbx_description
1 polymer ?
#
loop_
_entity_poly.entity_id
_entity_poly.type
_entity_poly.pdbx_seq_one_letter_code
_entity_poly.pdbx_strand_id
1 'polypeptide(L)'
;MGRELRVSEYIKSLYIDNTNVKILHYNTKTDLLKNELAHSGFDNYLGVTTKKLKSGAESGLFYVNDKGITYKNNADVLIMNKADLYDVKNALSSSAELIVFKPNHAFNYASFVSLLAYKLARKKKWTFNYKALVDEHGKKSTWVVLERKHKKEMKARHYLSPDISLEGFFKVLNNYGLQYVILRWYDKLPFSDISEDVDLLVSDEDVEVVQQLINEKVGILPFDIYSVSGLPGSDFKNIAYYPPYLAERILNGRRLWKEKFFVPGKKDYLLSLMYHAVYHKGEKSGIPISQDKLARNDLADHEYLVILQQLARENDMDLKEQNLLYFHNFLKEQGWAPATDTIRKLSGTSGSWLETTIQDNESNFHKNGELMVFVVREWAAERGKTDYIVDWFEKAGLNTVMKVELDEEQKRKAAQNLRGGNWERGPWPVSGGKPSALLVMYDYHPRALNANMKKRYPHVSNELYLLKEKLREEMNAPLSKEERTNPIHSADDEIEAFDYITAVVPEVLGEVKETITKWDADYVTKERVIADISENKRRAKVEVIEYNGQKAVKKTYKADKERFLNREKYVYGELSKECEFIPKLLDSGENYIITPYLQTLKFTENHHIKKQLLKKYRKEIFSISEFFYNKGYALIDFHPGNLLITKEGLKVIDFEFLYQYENIPKSSRESFDLMGFPDDFVEDRPYGIEGRQRRNLWKKILY
;
A
#
# COMPACT_ATOMS: atom_id res chain seq x y z
N MET A 1 52.30 -31.96 8.60
CA MET A 1 51.60 -32.12 7.31
C MET A 1 50.13 -31.84 7.54
N GLY A 2 49.61 -30.71 7.06
CA GLY A 2 48.17 -30.41 7.17
C GLY A 2 47.38 -31.35 6.27
N ARG A 3 46.41 -32.07 6.82
CA ARG A 3 45.49 -32.95 6.08
C ARG A 3 44.87 -32.15 4.94
N GLU A 4 45.00 -32.65 3.70
CA GLU A 4 44.47 -31.94 2.54
C GLU A 4 42.94 -32.02 2.55
N LEU A 5 42.28 -30.87 2.68
CA LEU A 5 40.82 -30.80 2.79
C LEU A 5 40.16 -30.99 1.42
N ARG A 6 39.39 -32.06 1.25
CA ARG A 6 38.56 -32.27 0.04
C ARG A 6 37.36 -31.32 0.03
N VAL A 7 36.80 -31.05 -1.15
CA VAL A 7 35.54 -30.28 -1.27
C VAL A 7 34.41 -30.95 -0.46
N SER A 8 34.32 -32.28 -0.52
CA SER A 8 33.35 -33.07 0.26
C SER A 8 33.56 -32.92 1.77
N GLU A 9 34.79 -33.01 2.27
CA GLU A 9 35.12 -32.77 3.68
C GLU A 9 34.83 -31.33 4.12
N TYR A 10 35.05 -30.35 3.23
CA TYR A 10 34.73 -28.95 3.52
C TYR A 10 33.23 -28.74 3.70
N ILE A 11 32.39 -29.28 2.81
CA ILE A 11 30.93 -29.22 2.95
C ILE A 11 30.48 -29.90 4.24
N LYS A 12 30.99 -31.11 4.53
CA LYS A 12 30.70 -31.84 5.79
C LYS A 12 31.03 -31.00 7.03
N SER A 13 32.15 -30.28 7.00
CA SER A 13 32.55 -29.43 8.14
C SER A 13 31.63 -28.23 8.39
N LEU A 14 30.85 -27.79 7.38
CA LEU A 14 29.92 -26.67 7.51
C LEU A 14 28.51 -27.12 7.91
N TYR A 15 28.14 -28.35 7.59
CA TYR A 15 26.78 -28.89 7.75
C TYR A 15 26.77 -30.18 8.57
N ILE A 16 27.48 -30.16 9.70
CA ILE A 16 27.65 -31.33 10.59
C ILE A 16 26.29 -31.86 11.08
N ASP A 17 25.36 -30.96 11.38
CA ASP A 17 24.06 -31.29 11.99
C ASP A 17 22.90 -31.35 10.98
N ASN A 18 23.16 -31.15 9.67
CA ASN A 18 22.13 -31.16 8.64
C ASN A 18 22.67 -31.79 7.34
N THR A 19 22.36 -33.06 7.12
CA THR A 19 22.77 -33.76 5.90
C THR A 19 21.75 -33.62 4.75
N ASN A 20 20.55 -33.08 5.00
CA ASN A 20 19.52 -32.85 3.98
C ASN A 20 19.72 -31.55 3.19
N VAL A 21 20.97 -31.10 3.08
CA VAL A 21 21.34 -29.88 2.35
C VAL A 21 21.20 -30.12 0.85
N LYS A 22 20.54 -29.20 0.14
CA LYS A 22 20.37 -29.28 -1.31
C LYS A 22 21.65 -28.84 -2.02
N ILE A 23 22.34 -29.77 -2.67
CA ILE A 23 23.61 -29.53 -3.34
C ILE A 23 23.44 -29.60 -4.86
N LEU A 24 23.74 -28.51 -5.55
CA LEU A 24 23.81 -28.46 -7.02
C LEU A 24 25.26 -28.38 -7.48
N HIS A 25 25.71 -29.35 -8.27
CA HIS A 25 27.05 -29.36 -8.86
C HIS A 25 26.98 -29.04 -10.35
N TYR A 26 27.26 -27.79 -10.68
CA TYR A 26 27.23 -27.26 -12.04
C TYR A 26 28.53 -27.58 -12.81
N ASN A 27 28.34 -28.03 -14.05
CA ASN A 27 29.38 -28.37 -15.02
C ASN A 27 30.33 -29.48 -14.55
N THR A 28 29.78 -30.46 -13.83
CA THR A 28 30.50 -31.68 -13.48
C THR A 28 30.61 -32.62 -14.68
N LYS A 29 31.59 -33.52 -14.63
CA LYS A 29 31.85 -34.55 -15.65
C LYS A 29 31.74 -35.97 -15.10
N THR A 30 31.62 -36.12 -13.78
CA THR A 30 31.60 -37.43 -13.10
C THR A 30 30.69 -37.37 -11.87
N ASP A 31 30.23 -38.53 -11.40
CA ASP A 31 29.48 -38.68 -10.15
C ASP A 31 30.37 -38.90 -8.92
N LEU A 32 31.70 -38.68 -9.02
CA LEU A 32 32.63 -38.95 -7.91
C LEU A 32 32.29 -38.13 -6.66
N LEU A 33 32.06 -36.82 -6.81
CA LEU A 33 31.71 -35.95 -5.69
C LEU A 33 30.33 -36.31 -5.10
N LYS A 34 29.36 -36.69 -5.95
CA LYS A 34 28.05 -37.22 -5.53
C LYS A 34 28.24 -38.41 -4.60
N ASN A 35 29.02 -39.39 -5.04
CA ASN A 35 29.27 -40.61 -4.29
C ASN A 35 30.00 -40.31 -2.97
N GLU A 36 31.03 -39.45 -2.97
CA GLU A 36 31.75 -39.06 -1.74
C GLU A 36 30.86 -38.36 -0.69
N LEU A 37 29.88 -37.59 -1.14
CA LEU A 37 28.93 -36.88 -0.29
C LEU A 37 27.84 -37.84 0.22
N ALA A 38 27.31 -38.72 -0.63
CA ALA A 38 26.33 -39.75 -0.27
C ALA A 38 26.87 -40.71 0.82
N HIS A 39 28.16 -41.10 0.76
CA HIS A 39 28.81 -41.88 1.83
C HIS A 39 28.83 -41.19 3.21
N SER A 40 28.45 -39.91 3.28
CA SER A 40 28.31 -39.16 4.53
C SER A 40 26.90 -38.61 4.73
N GLY A 41 25.91 -39.22 4.08
CA GLY A 41 24.48 -38.91 4.26
C GLY A 41 23.97 -37.70 3.47
N PHE A 42 24.79 -37.10 2.61
CA PHE A 42 24.38 -35.98 1.75
C PHE A 42 23.80 -36.49 0.43
N ASP A 43 22.60 -37.05 0.50
CA ASP A 43 21.93 -37.70 -0.65
C ASP A 43 21.16 -36.72 -1.55
N ASN A 44 20.89 -35.50 -1.07
CA ASN A 44 20.16 -34.45 -1.78
C ASN A 44 21.08 -33.68 -2.75
N TYR A 45 21.58 -34.40 -3.77
CA TYR A 45 22.59 -33.92 -4.70
C TYR A 45 22.14 -34.04 -6.16
N LEU A 46 22.35 -32.97 -6.93
CA LEU A 46 22.09 -32.92 -8.37
C LEU A 46 23.35 -32.49 -9.13
N GLY A 47 23.86 -33.40 -9.96
CA GLY A 47 24.96 -33.11 -10.88
C GLY A 47 24.44 -32.67 -12.24
N VAL A 48 24.88 -31.50 -12.71
CA VAL A 48 24.47 -30.94 -14.02
C VAL A 48 25.68 -30.75 -14.92
N THR A 49 25.53 -31.10 -16.21
CA THR A 49 26.55 -30.90 -17.23
C THR A 49 26.01 -30.08 -18.41
N THR A 50 26.81 -29.14 -18.90
CA THR A 50 26.45 -28.28 -20.05
C THR A 50 26.98 -28.81 -21.37
N LYS A 51 27.70 -29.94 -21.36
CA LYS A 51 28.19 -30.61 -22.56
C LYS A 51 27.52 -31.97 -22.69
N LYS A 52 26.96 -32.24 -23.86
CA LYS A 52 26.35 -33.54 -24.16
C LYS A 52 27.44 -34.61 -24.03
N LEU A 53 27.26 -35.51 -23.07
CA LEU A 53 28.17 -36.64 -22.88
C LEU A 53 28.01 -37.59 -24.08
N LYS A 54 29.11 -38.20 -24.54
CA LYS A 54 29.06 -39.17 -25.64
C LYS A 54 28.23 -40.39 -25.17
N SER A 55 27.33 -40.87 -26.03
CA SER A 55 26.46 -42.02 -25.75
C SER A 55 27.29 -43.23 -25.32
N GLY A 56 27.05 -43.76 -24.11
CA GLY A 56 27.71 -44.95 -23.58
C GLY A 56 28.22 -44.86 -22.14
N ALA A 57 28.17 -43.70 -21.48
CA ALA A 57 28.44 -43.60 -20.04
C ALA A 57 27.11 -43.49 -19.29
N GLU A 58 26.78 -44.49 -18.46
CA GLU A 58 25.76 -44.38 -17.41
C GLU A 58 26.25 -43.35 -16.37
N SER A 59 26.10 -42.06 -16.67
CA SER A 59 26.34 -41.00 -15.70
C SER A 59 24.99 -40.55 -15.13
N GLY A 60 24.84 -40.51 -13.81
CA GLY A 60 23.68 -39.96 -13.10
C GLY A 60 23.61 -38.43 -13.16
N LEU A 61 24.13 -37.84 -14.25
CA LEU A 61 24.26 -36.41 -14.50
C LEU A 61 23.18 -35.92 -15.45
N PHE A 62 22.61 -34.77 -15.14
CA PHE A 62 21.60 -34.13 -15.97
C PHE A 62 22.25 -33.20 -17.00
N TYR A 63 21.96 -33.44 -18.28
CA TYR A 63 22.41 -32.55 -19.35
C TYR A 63 21.43 -31.38 -19.51
N VAL A 64 21.95 -30.16 -19.48
CA VAL A 64 21.15 -28.95 -19.70
C VAL A 64 21.92 -27.91 -20.49
N ASN A 65 21.28 -27.31 -21.48
CA ASN A 65 21.88 -26.32 -22.38
C ASN A 65 21.65 -24.85 -21.92
N ASP A 66 21.05 -24.63 -20.75
CA ASP A 66 20.78 -23.31 -20.17
C ASP A 66 21.85 -22.92 -19.14
N LYS A 67 22.64 -21.87 -19.43
CA LYS A 67 23.60 -21.30 -18.46
C LYS A 67 22.92 -20.64 -17.24
N GLY A 68 21.61 -20.38 -17.33
CA GLY A 68 20.78 -19.81 -16.28
C GLY A 68 20.59 -20.71 -15.07
N ILE A 69 20.91 -22.00 -15.15
CA ILE A 69 20.77 -22.95 -14.02
C ILE A 69 21.50 -22.49 -12.78
N THR A 70 22.61 -21.75 -12.92
CA THR A 70 23.36 -21.20 -11.78
C THR A 70 22.52 -20.27 -10.89
N TYR A 71 21.40 -19.72 -11.39
CA TYR A 71 20.40 -19.00 -10.60
C TYR A 71 19.00 -19.64 -10.60
N LYS A 72 18.66 -20.41 -11.64
CA LYS A 72 17.38 -21.12 -11.79
C LYS A 72 17.40 -22.46 -11.05
N ASN A 73 17.55 -22.41 -9.72
CA ASN A 73 17.56 -23.59 -8.85
C ASN A 73 17.16 -23.22 -7.41
N ASN A 74 16.90 -24.24 -6.59
CA ASN A 74 16.62 -24.12 -5.16
C ASN A 74 17.75 -24.65 -4.25
N ALA A 75 18.99 -24.74 -4.74
CA ALA A 75 20.12 -25.28 -3.97
C ALA A 75 20.49 -24.39 -2.78
N ASP A 76 20.91 -25.02 -1.69
CA ASP A 76 21.52 -24.38 -0.52
C ASP A 76 23.03 -24.22 -0.74
N VAL A 77 23.65 -25.21 -1.41
CA VAL A 77 25.06 -25.21 -1.79
C VAL A 77 25.19 -25.32 -3.31
N LEU A 78 25.89 -24.37 -3.91
CA LEU A 78 26.21 -24.40 -5.34
C LEU A 78 27.71 -24.63 -5.55
N ILE A 79 28.05 -25.76 -6.16
CA ILE A 79 29.42 -26.11 -6.53
C ILE A 79 29.56 -25.89 -8.03
N MET A 80 30.52 -25.07 -8.47
CA MET A 80 30.67 -24.77 -9.89
C MET A 80 32.07 -25.08 -10.42
N ASN A 81 32.13 -25.96 -11.41
CA ASN A 81 33.36 -26.30 -12.12
C ASN A 81 33.50 -25.44 -13.38
N LYS A 82 34.67 -24.83 -13.58
CA LYS A 82 34.99 -24.01 -14.77
C LYS A 82 33.99 -22.86 -15.02
N ALA A 83 33.49 -22.25 -13.94
CA ALA A 83 32.55 -21.13 -14.01
C ALA A 83 33.20 -19.89 -14.62
N ASP A 84 32.46 -19.19 -15.49
CA ASP A 84 32.81 -17.86 -15.98
C ASP A 84 32.21 -16.74 -15.08
N LEU A 85 32.51 -15.47 -15.39
CA LEU A 85 32.00 -14.33 -14.60
C LEU A 85 30.46 -14.25 -14.64
N TYR A 86 29.84 -14.68 -15.74
CA TYR A 86 28.40 -14.67 -15.90
C TYR A 86 27.75 -15.72 -14.99
N ASP A 87 28.32 -16.93 -14.93
CA ASP A 87 27.91 -17.99 -14.01
C ASP A 87 27.97 -17.50 -12.55
N VAL A 88 29.07 -16.86 -12.13
CA VAL A 88 29.23 -16.33 -10.76
C VAL A 88 28.24 -15.19 -10.47
N LYS A 89 28.02 -14.29 -11.43
CA LYS A 89 27.04 -13.19 -11.29
C LYS A 89 25.62 -13.73 -11.11
N ASN A 90 25.26 -14.78 -11.85
CA ASN A 90 23.98 -15.46 -11.73
C ASN A 90 23.86 -16.19 -10.39
N ALA A 91 24.88 -16.95 -10.00
CA ALA A 91 24.95 -17.66 -8.73
C ALA A 91 24.71 -16.75 -7.51
N LEU A 92 25.26 -15.53 -7.50
CA LEU A 92 25.01 -14.52 -6.45
C LEU A 92 23.54 -14.07 -6.32
N SER A 93 22.70 -14.44 -7.28
CA SER A 93 21.25 -14.16 -7.31
C SER A 93 20.39 -15.43 -7.07
N SER A 94 21.03 -16.60 -6.91
CA SER A 94 20.39 -17.90 -6.61
C SER A 94 19.86 -18.00 -5.16
N SER A 95 19.29 -19.16 -4.80
CA SER A 95 18.98 -19.53 -3.40
C SER A 95 20.19 -19.81 -2.53
N ALA A 96 21.35 -20.15 -3.12
CA ALA A 96 22.47 -20.73 -2.38
C ALA A 96 22.93 -19.82 -1.22
N GLU A 97 23.16 -20.46 -0.07
CA GLU A 97 23.82 -19.88 1.10
C GLU A 97 25.33 -19.96 0.95
N LEU A 98 25.81 -21.03 0.30
CA LEU A 98 27.21 -21.29 0.03
C LEU A 98 27.43 -21.48 -1.47
N ILE A 99 28.35 -20.71 -2.05
CA ILE A 99 28.81 -20.91 -3.43
C ILE A 99 30.29 -21.23 -3.40
N VAL A 100 30.66 -22.39 -3.95
CA VAL A 100 32.04 -22.87 -4.04
C VAL A 100 32.37 -23.04 -5.51
N PHE A 101 33.32 -22.26 -6.04
CA PHE A 101 33.66 -22.35 -7.46
C PHE A 101 35.15 -22.39 -7.73
N LYS A 102 35.48 -23.14 -8.78
CA LYS A 102 36.84 -23.29 -9.31
C LYS A 102 37.01 -22.37 -10.53
N PRO A 103 37.85 -21.31 -10.43
CA PRO A 103 38.09 -20.42 -11.56
C PRO A 103 38.71 -21.16 -12.75
N ASN A 104 38.34 -20.80 -13.98
CA ASN A 104 39.10 -21.18 -15.18
C ASN A 104 40.25 -20.17 -15.42
N HIS A 105 41.35 -20.59 -16.06
CA HIS A 105 42.65 -19.88 -16.16
C HIS A 105 42.64 -18.33 -16.09
N ALA A 106 43.57 -17.78 -15.29
CA ALA A 106 43.92 -16.36 -15.14
C ALA A 106 42.74 -15.37 -15.22
N PHE A 107 41.69 -15.68 -14.44
CA PHE A 107 40.71 -14.71 -14.00
C PHE A 107 41.46 -13.50 -13.42
N ASN A 108 41.21 -12.29 -13.93
CA ASN A 108 41.74 -11.09 -13.30
C ASN A 108 40.98 -10.96 -11.97
N TYR A 109 41.59 -11.37 -10.87
CA TYR A 109 41.05 -11.32 -9.51
C TYR A 109 40.38 -9.96 -9.21
N ALA A 110 40.87 -8.89 -9.85
CA ALA A 110 40.30 -7.55 -9.87
C ALA A 110 38.82 -7.49 -10.31
N SER A 111 38.41 -8.20 -11.36
CA SER A 111 37.04 -8.19 -11.90
C SER A 111 36.02 -8.80 -10.93
N PHE A 112 36.44 -9.77 -10.11
CA PHE A 112 35.62 -10.35 -9.05
C PHE A 112 35.44 -9.37 -7.89
N VAL A 113 36.51 -8.68 -7.49
CA VAL A 113 36.46 -7.64 -6.44
C VAL A 113 35.49 -6.52 -6.83
N SER A 114 35.48 -6.07 -8.08
CA SER A 114 34.52 -5.07 -8.56
C SER A 114 33.06 -5.55 -8.51
N LEU A 115 32.79 -6.82 -8.87
CA LEU A 115 31.46 -7.42 -8.77
C LEU A 115 31.00 -7.52 -7.30
N LEU A 116 31.92 -7.88 -6.40
CA LEU A 116 31.66 -7.99 -4.97
C LEU A 116 31.41 -6.62 -4.34
N ALA A 117 32.23 -5.61 -4.68
CA ALA A 117 32.05 -4.22 -4.25
C ALA A 117 30.70 -3.66 -4.72
N TYR A 118 30.29 -3.95 -5.96
CA TYR A 118 28.97 -3.58 -6.49
C TYR A 118 27.81 -4.20 -5.68
N LYS A 119 27.91 -5.47 -5.29
CA LYS A 119 26.88 -6.15 -4.48
C LYS A 119 26.88 -5.68 -3.02
N LEU A 120 28.05 -5.40 -2.45
CA LEU A 120 28.20 -4.81 -1.11
C LEU A 120 27.58 -3.39 -1.04
N ALA A 121 27.78 -2.56 -2.06
CA ALA A 121 27.15 -1.24 -2.17
C ALA A 121 25.61 -1.32 -2.23
N ARG A 122 25.05 -2.44 -2.71
CA ARG A 122 23.60 -2.73 -2.73
C ARG A 122 23.07 -3.38 -1.43
N LYS A 123 23.81 -3.33 -0.33
CA LYS A 123 23.45 -3.87 1.01
C LYS A 123 23.23 -5.40 1.08
N LYS A 124 23.51 -6.16 0.01
CA LYS A 124 23.46 -7.64 0.02
C LYS A 124 24.80 -8.20 0.48
N LYS A 125 24.96 -8.39 1.79
CA LYS A 125 26.23 -8.81 2.41
C LYS A 125 26.56 -10.27 2.06
N TRP A 126 27.72 -10.47 1.43
CA TRP A 126 28.37 -11.75 1.16
C TRP A 126 29.78 -11.70 1.77
N THR A 127 30.24 -12.79 2.38
CA THR A 127 31.66 -12.98 2.73
C THR A 127 32.34 -13.77 1.63
N PHE A 128 33.64 -13.54 1.43
CA PHE A 128 34.43 -14.23 0.42
C PHE A 128 35.75 -14.71 1.01
N ASN A 129 36.17 -15.92 0.66
CA ASN A 129 37.43 -16.51 1.11
C ASN A 129 38.05 -17.36 -0.01
N TYR A 130 39.39 -17.42 -0.04
CA TYR A 130 40.11 -18.40 -0.85
C TYR A 130 40.44 -19.63 -0.01
N LYS A 131 40.15 -20.82 -0.53
CA LYS A 131 40.49 -22.09 0.13
C LYS A 131 41.26 -23.00 -0.81
N ALA A 132 42.35 -23.58 -0.33
CA ALA A 132 43.03 -24.66 -1.05
C ALA A 132 42.25 -25.96 -0.79
N LEU A 133 41.52 -26.45 -1.80
CA LEU A 133 40.73 -27.67 -1.72
C LEU A 133 41.21 -28.68 -2.76
N VAL A 134 41.09 -29.96 -2.41
CA VAL A 134 41.32 -31.07 -3.33
C VAL A 134 40.00 -31.42 -4.01
N ASP A 135 40.01 -31.44 -5.35
CA ASP A 135 38.85 -31.81 -6.15
C ASP A 135 38.63 -33.34 -6.20
N GLU A 136 37.54 -33.77 -6.84
CA GLU A 136 37.14 -35.17 -7.00
C GLU A 136 38.19 -36.05 -7.72
N HIS A 137 39.18 -35.44 -8.38
CA HIS A 137 40.28 -36.14 -9.06
C HIS A 137 41.59 -36.12 -8.27
N GLY A 138 41.56 -35.67 -7.01
CA GLY A 138 42.77 -35.54 -6.20
C GLY A 138 43.63 -34.34 -6.57
N LYS A 139 43.17 -33.42 -7.43
CA LYS A 139 43.94 -32.25 -7.84
C LYS A 139 43.68 -31.08 -6.89
N LYS A 140 44.74 -30.66 -6.20
CA LYS A 140 44.74 -29.46 -5.37
C LYS A 140 44.61 -28.20 -6.22
N SER A 141 43.68 -27.33 -5.84
CA SER A 141 43.49 -26.03 -6.48
C SER A 141 42.94 -24.99 -5.50
N THR A 142 43.08 -23.71 -5.83
CA THR A 142 42.47 -22.62 -5.06
C THR A 142 41.03 -22.44 -5.52
N TRP A 143 40.11 -22.59 -4.58
CA TRP A 143 38.68 -22.35 -4.77
C TRP A 143 38.28 -21.04 -4.13
N VAL A 144 37.25 -20.42 -4.70
CA VAL A 144 36.60 -19.25 -4.12
C VAL A 144 35.35 -19.73 -3.40
N VAL A 145 35.21 -19.32 -2.15
CA VAL A 145 34.04 -19.58 -1.32
C VAL A 145 33.32 -18.28 -1.04
N LEU A 146 32.02 -18.28 -1.28
CA LEU A 146 31.12 -17.18 -0.99
C LEU A 146 30.04 -17.64 -0.01
N GLU A 147 29.86 -16.92 1.10
CA GLU A 147 28.78 -17.21 2.06
C GLU A 147 27.82 -16.03 2.18
N ARG A 148 26.53 -16.33 2.19
CA ARG A 148 25.47 -15.34 2.33
C ARG A 148 25.32 -14.91 3.78
N LYS A 149 25.25 -13.60 4.06
CA LYS A 149 25.01 -13.04 5.42
C LYS A 149 23.68 -12.27 5.54
N HIS A 150 22.73 -12.54 4.65
CA HIS A 150 21.42 -11.89 4.63
C HIS A 150 20.34 -12.93 4.33
N LYS A 151 19.13 -12.73 4.87
CA LYS A 151 17.97 -13.56 4.54
C LYS A 151 17.55 -13.31 3.10
N LYS A 152 17.18 -14.39 2.39
CA LYS A 152 16.61 -14.30 1.05
C LYS A 152 15.12 -13.95 1.16
N GLU A 153 14.66 -13.08 0.27
CA GLU A 153 13.23 -12.81 0.08
C GLU A 153 12.55 -14.06 -0.52
N MET A 154 11.40 -14.44 0.04
CA MET A 154 10.56 -15.49 -0.55
C MET A 154 10.01 -15.00 -1.89
N LYS A 155 9.87 -15.92 -2.85
CA LYS A 155 9.38 -15.62 -4.21
C LYS A 155 8.49 -16.75 -4.69
N ALA A 156 7.54 -16.43 -5.55
CA ALA A 156 6.66 -17.39 -6.23
C ALA A 156 7.41 -18.47 -7.04
N ARG A 157 8.65 -18.18 -7.47
CA ARG A 157 9.47 -19.11 -8.26
C ARG A 157 10.10 -20.20 -7.39
N HIS A 158 9.73 -21.44 -7.65
CA HIS A 158 10.27 -22.67 -7.07
C HIS A 158 10.85 -23.59 -8.14
N TYR A 159 11.54 -24.65 -7.73
CA TYR A 159 12.20 -25.58 -8.65
C TYR A 159 12.02 -27.04 -8.22
N LEU A 160 11.36 -27.83 -9.06
CA LEU A 160 11.18 -29.26 -8.85
C LEU A 160 12.46 -30.02 -9.26
N SER A 161 12.76 -31.08 -8.52
CA SER A 161 13.86 -31.98 -8.83
C SER A 161 13.57 -32.79 -10.10
N PRO A 162 14.51 -32.89 -11.05
CA PRO A 162 14.32 -33.70 -12.24
C PRO A 162 14.33 -35.21 -11.95
N ASP A 163 14.71 -35.63 -10.73
CA ASP A 163 14.54 -37.00 -10.24
C ASP A 163 13.06 -37.34 -9.98
N ILE A 164 12.20 -36.34 -9.86
CA ILE A 164 10.75 -36.48 -9.66
C ILE A 164 10.08 -36.18 -11.00
N SER A 165 9.37 -37.16 -11.56
CA SER A 165 8.59 -36.92 -12.77
C SER A 165 7.44 -35.94 -12.47
N LEU A 166 7.10 -35.07 -13.43
CA LEU A 166 5.98 -34.13 -13.28
C LEU A 166 4.67 -34.86 -12.92
N GLU A 167 4.40 -36.00 -13.57
CA GLU A 167 3.24 -36.84 -13.25
C GLU A 167 3.31 -37.42 -11.83
N GLY A 168 4.50 -37.84 -11.39
CA GLY A 168 4.74 -38.31 -10.02
C GLY A 168 4.46 -37.23 -8.99
N PHE A 169 4.92 -36.00 -9.25
CA PHE A 169 4.65 -34.85 -8.40
C PHE A 169 3.15 -34.56 -8.28
N PHE A 170 2.42 -34.44 -9.39
CA PHE A 170 0.98 -34.18 -9.34
C PHE A 170 0.17 -35.33 -8.73
N LYS A 171 0.61 -36.58 -8.92
CA LYS A 171 0.01 -37.73 -8.24
C LYS A 171 0.13 -37.60 -6.71
N VAL A 172 1.27 -37.12 -6.22
CA VAL A 172 1.44 -36.82 -4.79
C VAL A 172 0.45 -35.75 -4.34
N LEU A 173 0.34 -34.63 -5.07
CA LEU A 173 -0.61 -33.57 -4.71
C LEU A 173 -2.07 -34.08 -4.67
N ASN A 174 -2.47 -34.89 -5.65
CA ASN A 174 -3.80 -35.48 -5.70
C ASN A 174 -4.05 -36.43 -4.53
N ASN A 175 -3.06 -37.26 -4.15
CA ASN A 175 -3.17 -38.18 -3.02
C ASN A 175 -3.32 -37.45 -1.68
N TYR A 176 -2.69 -36.29 -1.54
CA TYR A 176 -2.86 -35.43 -0.36
C TYR A 176 -4.16 -34.62 -0.39
N GLY A 177 -4.94 -34.65 -1.48
CA GLY A 177 -6.18 -33.90 -1.62
C GLY A 177 -6.00 -32.38 -1.74
N LEU A 178 -4.79 -31.92 -2.11
CA LEU A 178 -4.45 -30.50 -2.16
C LEU A 178 -5.23 -29.78 -3.27
N GLN A 179 -5.66 -28.55 -2.99
CA GLN A 179 -6.42 -27.72 -3.91
C GLN A 179 -5.47 -26.89 -4.79
N TYR A 180 -5.19 -27.38 -5.99
CA TYR A 180 -4.33 -26.68 -6.96
C TYR A 180 -4.89 -26.73 -8.38
N VAL A 181 -4.42 -25.84 -9.25
CA VAL A 181 -4.71 -25.77 -10.68
C VAL A 181 -3.47 -25.35 -11.47
N ILE A 182 -3.18 -26.04 -12.57
CA ILE A 182 -2.19 -25.59 -13.56
C ILE A 182 -2.84 -24.56 -14.48
N LEU A 183 -2.41 -23.30 -14.38
CA LEU A 183 -3.12 -22.16 -14.98
C LEU A 183 -3.11 -22.13 -16.51
N ARG A 184 -2.01 -22.57 -17.13
CA ARG A 184 -1.82 -22.47 -18.58
C ARG A 184 -0.81 -23.49 -19.10
N TRP A 185 -0.85 -23.72 -20.41
CA TRP A 185 0.06 -24.60 -21.15
C TRP A 185 0.10 -26.06 -20.67
N TYR A 186 -0.94 -26.47 -19.94
CA TYR A 186 -1.08 -27.82 -19.38
C TYR A 186 -1.18 -28.92 -20.46
N ASP A 187 -1.57 -28.54 -21.67
CA ASP A 187 -1.67 -29.39 -22.85
C ASP A 187 -0.29 -29.77 -23.44
N LYS A 188 0.74 -28.98 -23.12
CA LYS A 188 2.13 -29.18 -23.56
C LYS A 188 2.99 -29.90 -22.52
N LEU A 189 2.45 -30.26 -21.36
CA LEU A 189 3.19 -30.96 -20.32
C LEU A 189 3.44 -32.43 -20.67
N PRO A 190 4.67 -32.96 -20.45
CA PRO A 190 5.88 -32.25 -20.02
C PRO A 190 6.49 -31.41 -21.16
N PHE A 191 6.98 -30.21 -20.84
CA PHE A 191 7.59 -29.33 -21.84
C PHE A 191 8.86 -29.94 -22.47
N SER A 192 9.09 -29.65 -23.75
CA SER A 192 10.33 -30.02 -24.45
C SER A 192 11.52 -29.17 -24.04
N ASP A 193 11.28 -27.92 -23.64
CA ASP A 193 12.28 -27.02 -23.08
C ASP A 193 12.15 -26.98 -21.55
N ILE A 194 13.24 -27.28 -20.86
CA ILE A 194 13.34 -27.26 -19.40
C ILE A 194 13.25 -25.83 -18.83
N SER A 195 13.36 -24.82 -19.68
CA SER A 195 13.27 -23.42 -19.30
C SER A 195 11.84 -22.90 -19.17
N GLU A 196 10.85 -23.60 -19.76
CA GLU A 196 9.42 -23.31 -19.62
C GLU A 196 8.95 -23.66 -18.21
N ASP A 197 8.12 -22.79 -17.65
CA ASP A 197 7.64 -22.87 -16.28
C ASP A 197 6.21 -23.37 -16.16
N VAL A 198 5.96 -24.08 -15.07
CA VAL A 198 4.63 -24.53 -14.69
C VAL A 198 4.02 -23.53 -13.71
N ASP A 199 2.97 -22.85 -14.15
CA ASP A 199 2.23 -21.91 -13.31
C ASP A 199 1.11 -22.61 -12.54
N LEU A 200 1.20 -22.57 -11.22
CA LEU A 200 0.21 -23.11 -10.30
C LEU A 200 -0.55 -22.00 -9.58
N LEU A 201 -1.86 -22.17 -9.48
CA LEU A 201 -2.67 -21.53 -8.46
C LEU A 201 -2.99 -22.57 -7.38
N VAL A 202 -2.80 -22.22 -6.12
CA VAL A 202 -3.02 -23.08 -4.94
C VAL A 202 -3.90 -22.35 -3.93
N SER A 203 -4.69 -23.09 -3.16
CA SER A 203 -5.40 -22.52 -1.99
C SER A 203 -4.41 -21.94 -0.98
N ASP A 204 -4.88 -21.00 -0.16
CA ASP A 204 -4.05 -20.42 0.91
C ASP A 204 -3.69 -21.49 1.97
N GLU A 205 -4.58 -22.46 2.20
CA GLU A 205 -4.39 -23.55 3.15
C GLU A 205 -3.32 -24.56 2.71
N ASP A 206 -3.20 -24.81 1.40
CA ASP A 206 -2.31 -25.86 0.86
C ASP A 206 -0.98 -25.31 0.34
N VAL A 207 -0.84 -24.00 0.15
CA VAL A 207 0.35 -23.41 -0.50
C VAL A 207 1.65 -23.78 0.20
N GLU A 208 1.66 -23.79 1.54
CA GLU A 208 2.85 -24.15 2.31
C GLU A 208 3.24 -25.61 2.07
N VAL A 209 2.27 -26.52 2.06
CA VAL A 209 2.49 -27.96 1.80
C VAL A 209 3.02 -28.17 0.38
N VAL A 210 2.43 -27.52 -0.62
CA VAL A 210 2.89 -27.61 -2.02
C VAL A 210 4.33 -27.08 -2.15
N GLN A 211 4.64 -25.95 -1.51
CA GLN A 211 5.99 -25.40 -1.50
C GLN A 211 6.99 -26.35 -0.83
N GLN A 212 6.63 -26.98 0.29
CA GLN A 212 7.50 -27.96 0.97
C GLN A 212 7.79 -29.16 0.06
N LEU A 213 6.76 -29.72 -0.58
CA LEU A 213 6.90 -30.86 -1.50
C LEU A 213 7.79 -30.53 -2.71
N ILE A 214 7.63 -29.36 -3.33
CA ILE A 214 8.49 -28.94 -4.45
C ILE A 214 9.94 -28.73 -4.00
N ASN A 215 10.15 -28.19 -2.79
CA ASN A 215 11.47 -27.85 -2.28
C ASN A 215 12.18 -28.98 -1.52
N GLU A 216 11.60 -30.18 -1.48
CA GLU A 216 12.15 -31.35 -0.77
C GLU A 216 13.54 -31.73 -1.31
N LYS A 217 13.68 -31.73 -2.64
CA LYS A 217 14.93 -32.06 -3.34
C LYS A 217 15.50 -30.90 -4.12
N VAL A 218 16.81 -30.93 -4.36
CA VAL A 218 17.47 -29.98 -5.25
C VAL A 218 16.88 -30.09 -6.67
N GLY A 219 16.47 -28.95 -7.22
CA GLY A 219 15.70 -28.87 -8.43
C GLY A 219 16.09 -27.73 -9.35
N ILE A 220 15.72 -27.92 -10.61
CA ILE A 220 16.01 -27.02 -11.73
C ILE A 220 14.79 -26.82 -12.65
N LEU A 221 13.71 -27.59 -12.45
CA LEU A 221 12.47 -27.47 -13.22
C LEU A 221 11.60 -26.34 -12.66
N PRO A 222 11.40 -25.23 -13.37
CA PRO A 222 10.79 -24.05 -12.78
C PRO A 222 9.26 -24.19 -12.58
N PHE A 223 8.80 -23.77 -11.40
CA PHE A 223 7.39 -23.62 -11.05
C PHE A 223 7.14 -22.21 -10.55
N ASP A 224 6.11 -21.54 -11.03
CA ASP A 224 5.57 -20.33 -10.38
C ASP A 224 4.35 -20.73 -9.57
N ILE A 225 4.39 -20.53 -8.25
CA ILE A 225 3.32 -20.89 -7.33
C ILE A 225 2.65 -19.60 -6.85
N TYR A 226 1.36 -19.47 -7.13
CA TYR A 226 0.53 -18.38 -6.67
C TYR A 226 -0.53 -18.88 -5.70
N SER A 227 -0.82 -18.11 -4.65
CA SER A 227 -1.92 -18.38 -3.72
C SER A 227 -3.11 -17.47 -3.97
N VAL A 228 -4.26 -17.76 -3.34
CA VAL A 228 -5.51 -17.00 -3.49
C VAL A 228 -5.32 -15.57 -3.01
N SER A 229 -4.74 -15.37 -1.83
CA SER A 229 -4.56 -14.05 -1.23
C SER A 229 -3.21 -13.39 -1.56
N GLY A 230 -2.33 -14.09 -2.29
CA GLY A 230 -0.95 -13.63 -2.54
C GLY A 230 -0.10 -13.66 -1.27
N LEU A 231 -0.13 -14.77 -0.54
CA LEU A 231 0.70 -15.04 0.64
C LEU A 231 2.20 -14.89 0.33
N PRO A 232 3.04 -14.57 1.35
CA PRO A 232 4.47 -14.34 1.14
C PRO A 232 5.17 -15.45 0.36
N GLY A 233 5.82 -15.08 -0.75
CA GLY A 233 6.48 -16.07 -1.61
C GLY A 233 5.53 -16.79 -2.57
N SER A 234 4.30 -16.31 -2.71
CA SER A 234 3.31 -16.77 -3.70
C SER A 234 2.49 -15.61 -4.27
N ASP A 235 3.01 -14.38 -4.13
CA ASP A 235 2.44 -13.17 -4.69
C ASP A 235 3.02 -12.85 -6.08
N PHE A 236 2.29 -12.01 -6.82
CA PHE A 236 2.78 -11.36 -8.03
C PHE A 236 3.01 -9.88 -7.74
N LYS A 237 4.27 -9.47 -7.56
CA LYS A 237 4.62 -8.07 -7.30
C LYS A 237 3.92 -7.47 -6.06
N ASN A 238 3.79 -8.26 -5.00
CA ASN A 238 3.13 -7.94 -3.72
C ASN A 238 1.60 -7.82 -3.78
N ILE A 239 0.96 -8.35 -4.84
CA ILE A 239 -0.49 -8.53 -4.93
C ILE A 239 -0.83 -9.98 -5.26
N ALA A 240 -2.07 -10.38 -5.02
CA ALA A 240 -2.58 -11.66 -5.51
C ALA A 240 -2.50 -11.73 -7.04
N TYR A 241 -2.27 -12.93 -7.59
CA TYR A 241 -2.12 -13.10 -9.04
C TYR A 241 -3.44 -12.83 -9.78
N TYR A 242 -4.55 -13.30 -9.22
CA TYR A 242 -5.90 -12.88 -9.60
C TYR A 242 -6.55 -12.23 -8.38
N PRO A 243 -7.57 -11.37 -8.56
CA PRO A 243 -8.51 -11.06 -7.50
C PRO A 243 -8.93 -12.34 -6.74
N PRO A 244 -8.90 -12.38 -5.40
CA PRO A 244 -9.13 -13.61 -4.63
C PRO A 244 -10.40 -14.39 -5.02
N TYR A 245 -11.51 -13.68 -5.27
CA TYR A 245 -12.75 -14.32 -5.70
C TYR A 245 -12.64 -15.05 -7.06
N LEU A 246 -11.80 -14.55 -7.97
CA LEU A 246 -11.51 -15.23 -9.25
C LEU A 246 -10.59 -16.42 -9.05
N ALA A 247 -9.60 -16.30 -8.16
CA ALA A 247 -8.73 -17.41 -7.81
C ALA A 247 -9.51 -18.56 -7.16
N GLU A 248 -10.38 -18.27 -6.19
CA GLU A 248 -11.31 -19.23 -5.58
C GLU A 248 -12.22 -19.87 -6.63
N ARG A 249 -12.77 -19.07 -7.55
CA ARG A 249 -13.59 -19.58 -8.65
C ARG A 249 -12.83 -20.57 -9.54
N ILE A 250 -11.59 -20.26 -9.93
CA ILE A 250 -10.75 -21.16 -10.73
C ILE A 250 -10.47 -22.46 -9.98
N LEU A 251 -10.14 -22.39 -8.69
CA LEU A 251 -9.85 -23.56 -7.86
C LEU A 251 -11.10 -24.44 -7.69
N ASN A 252 -12.26 -23.84 -7.39
CA ASN A 252 -13.52 -24.55 -7.17
C ASN A 252 -14.08 -25.14 -8.48
N GLY A 253 -13.87 -24.46 -9.61
CA GLY A 253 -14.30 -24.88 -10.95
C GLY A 253 -13.30 -25.78 -11.68
N ARG A 254 -12.25 -26.27 -11.01
CA ARG A 254 -11.20 -27.08 -11.63
C ARG A 254 -11.71 -28.42 -12.13
N ARG A 255 -11.06 -28.94 -13.17
CA ARG A 255 -11.33 -30.26 -13.73
C ARG A 255 -10.07 -31.10 -13.81
N LEU A 256 -10.21 -32.41 -13.64
CA LEU A 256 -9.09 -33.34 -13.81
C LEU A 256 -8.80 -33.51 -15.31
N TRP A 257 -7.58 -33.21 -15.74
CA TRP A 257 -7.14 -33.34 -17.11
C TRP A 257 -6.47 -34.68 -17.33
N LYS A 258 -7.02 -35.49 -18.24
CA LYS A 258 -6.50 -36.82 -18.61
C LYS A 258 -6.21 -37.72 -17.40
N GLU A 259 -7.02 -37.62 -16.33
CA GLU A 259 -6.83 -38.34 -15.06
C GLU A 259 -5.47 -38.09 -14.36
N LYS A 260 -4.78 -36.98 -14.65
CA LYS A 260 -3.42 -36.71 -14.14
C LYS A 260 -3.32 -35.54 -13.19
N PHE A 261 -3.80 -34.37 -13.58
CA PHE A 261 -3.64 -33.13 -12.82
C PHE A 261 -4.81 -32.18 -13.05
N PHE A 262 -5.01 -31.23 -12.15
CA PHE A 262 -6.12 -30.29 -12.24
C PHE A 262 -5.79 -29.07 -13.11
N VAL A 263 -6.74 -28.67 -13.94
CA VAL A 263 -6.68 -27.51 -14.84
C VAL A 263 -7.97 -26.68 -14.69
N PRO A 264 -8.01 -25.41 -15.14
CA PRO A 264 -9.22 -24.61 -15.06
C PRO A 264 -10.35 -25.23 -15.93
N GLY A 265 -11.59 -24.92 -15.57
CA GLY A 265 -12.73 -25.13 -16.46
C GLY A 265 -12.54 -24.39 -17.79
N LYS A 266 -13.23 -24.81 -18.86
CA LYS A 266 -13.00 -24.27 -20.22
C LYS A 266 -13.15 -22.75 -20.29
N LYS A 267 -14.22 -22.20 -19.70
CA LYS A 267 -14.49 -20.75 -19.68
C LYS A 267 -13.48 -20.00 -18.82
N ASP A 268 -13.19 -20.52 -17.63
CA ASP A 268 -12.24 -19.88 -16.73
C ASP A 268 -10.81 -19.93 -17.28
N TYR A 269 -10.45 -20.97 -18.07
CA TYR A 269 -9.16 -21.01 -18.76
C TYR A 269 -9.00 -19.89 -19.79
N LEU A 270 -10.04 -19.65 -20.61
CA LEU A 270 -10.08 -18.53 -21.55
C LEU A 270 -9.90 -17.19 -20.81
N LEU A 271 -10.72 -16.95 -19.78
CA LEU A 271 -10.73 -15.67 -19.07
C LEU A 271 -9.45 -15.45 -18.26
N SER A 272 -8.89 -16.48 -17.64
CA SER A 272 -7.63 -16.40 -16.90
C SER A 272 -6.44 -16.15 -17.82
N LEU A 273 -6.42 -16.77 -19.01
CA LEU A 273 -5.37 -16.51 -20.01
C LEU A 273 -5.50 -15.10 -20.60
N MET A 274 -6.72 -14.63 -20.85
CA MET A 274 -6.96 -13.26 -21.30
C MET A 274 -6.54 -12.25 -20.24
N TYR A 275 -6.89 -12.50 -18.97
CA TYR A 275 -6.43 -11.69 -17.84
C TYR A 275 -4.90 -11.61 -17.79
N HIS A 276 -4.20 -12.74 -17.93
CA HIS A 276 -2.74 -12.76 -17.98
C HIS A 276 -2.18 -11.91 -19.13
N ALA A 277 -2.74 -12.07 -20.34
CA ALA A 277 -2.32 -11.33 -21.52
C ALA A 277 -2.52 -9.81 -21.34
N VAL A 278 -3.67 -9.40 -20.81
CA VAL A 278 -4.05 -7.99 -20.62
C VAL A 278 -3.28 -7.35 -19.46
N TYR A 279 -3.33 -7.96 -18.27
CA TYR A 279 -2.93 -7.30 -17.03
C TYR A 279 -1.53 -7.68 -16.54
N HIS A 280 -0.96 -8.81 -16.96
CA HIS A 280 0.40 -9.24 -16.54
C HIS A 280 1.45 -9.07 -17.63
N LYS A 281 1.07 -9.28 -18.90
CA LYS A 281 1.95 -9.10 -20.06
C LYS A 281 1.76 -7.73 -20.72
N GLY A 282 0.50 -7.30 -20.88
CA GLY A 282 0.16 -6.05 -21.56
C GLY A 282 0.71 -6.03 -22.99
N GLU A 283 1.45 -4.99 -23.36
CA GLU A 283 2.11 -4.90 -24.67
C GLU A 283 3.05 -6.09 -24.99
N LYS A 284 3.60 -6.74 -23.97
CA LYS A 284 4.47 -7.93 -24.15
C LYS A 284 3.70 -9.20 -24.52
N SER A 285 2.37 -9.15 -24.57
CA SER A 285 1.56 -10.24 -25.12
C SER A 285 1.60 -10.28 -26.65
N GLY A 286 2.13 -9.24 -27.31
CA GLY A 286 2.04 -9.08 -28.76
C GLY A 286 0.64 -8.66 -29.26
N ILE A 287 -0.32 -8.41 -28.37
CA ILE A 287 -1.65 -7.90 -28.75
C ILE A 287 -1.57 -6.37 -28.87
N PRO A 288 -2.10 -5.76 -29.95
CA PRO A 288 -2.10 -4.31 -30.10
C PRO A 288 -2.99 -3.63 -29.03
N ILE A 289 -2.63 -2.42 -28.61
CA ILE A 289 -3.40 -1.68 -27.59
C ILE A 289 -4.79 -1.28 -28.12
N SER A 290 -4.83 -0.80 -29.37
CA SER A 290 -6.04 -0.35 -30.08
C SER A 290 -5.91 -0.70 -31.56
N GLN A 291 -7.00 -0.59 -32.33
CA GLN A 291 -7.03 -0.94 -33.77
C GLN A 291 -5.96 -0.20 -34.60
N ASP A 292 -5.64 1.05 -34.24
CA ASP A 292 -4.68 1.89 -34.97
C ASP A 292 -3.20 1.69 -34.55
N LYS A 293 -2.94 0.87 -33.53
CA LYS A 293 -1.58 0.66 -32.99
C LYS A 293 -1.01 -0.68 -33.45
N LEU A 294 0.26 -0.67 -33.84
CA LEU A 294 0.97 -1.89 -34.23
C LEU A 294 1.26 -2.80 -33.02
N ALA A 295 1.07 -4.10 -33.23
CA ALA A 295 1.45 -5.15 -32.30
C ALA A 295 2.97 -5.20 -32.09
N ARG A 296 3.39 -5.41 -30.84
CA ARG A 296 4.80 -5.59 -30.44
C ARG A 296 5.19 -7.06 -30.43
N ASN A 297 5.15 -7.69 -31.60
CA ASN A 297 5.41 -9.13 -31.75
C ASN A 297 6.85 -9.51 -31.38
N ASP A 298 7.79 -8.57 -31.42
CA ASP A 298 9.18 -8.76 -31.02
C ASP A 298 9.36 -9.07 -29.52
N LEU A 299 8.33 -8.79 -28.70
CA LEU A 299 8.35 -8.98 -27.25
C LEU A 299 7.54 -10.19 -26.78
N ALA A 300 6.77 -10.83 -27.66
CA ALA A 300 5.85 -11.89 -27.31
C ALA A 300 6.54 -13.26 -27.18
N ASP A 301 6.24 -13.99 -26.10
CA ASP A 301 6.73 -15.36 -25.88
C ASP A 301 5.79 -16.42 -26.47
N HIS A 302 4.52 -16.08 -26.70
CA HIS A 302 3.51 -16.96 -27.28
C HIS A 302 2.54 -16.19 -28.19
N GLU A 303 1.84 -16.92 -29.05
CA GLU A 303 0.79 -16.38 -29.94
C GLU A 303 -0.55 -16.20 -29.17
N TYR A 304 -0.56 -15.35 -28.14
CA TYR A 304 -1.74 -15.19 -27.27
C TYR A 304 -3.03 -14.91 -28.04
N LEU A 305 -2.98 -14.03 -29.04
CA LEU A 305 -4.17 -13.65 -29.79
C LEU A 305 -4.83 -14.85 -30.50
N VAL A 306 -4.04 -15.69 -31.16
CA VAL A 306 -4.51 -16.87 -31.88
C VAL A 306 -5.15 -17.87 -30.90
N ILE A 307 -4.48 -18.10 -29.78
CA ILE A 307 -4.93 -19.03 -28.74
C ILE A 307 -6.23 -18.54 -28.09
N LEU A 308 -6.33 -17.24 -27.77
CA LEU A 308 -7.54 -16.66 -27.21
C LEU A 308 -8.73 -16.74 -28.18
N GLN A 309 -8.51 -16.54 -29.48
CA GLN A 309 -9.56 -16.72 -30.50
C GLN A 309 -10.03 -18.17 -30.62
N GLN A 310 -9.12 -19.12 -30.54
CA GLN A 310 -9.48 -20.54 -30.53
C GLN A 310 -10.31 -20.86 -29.28
N LEU A 311 -9.83 -20.47 -28.10
CA LEU A 311 -10.53 -20.72 -26.84
C LEU A 311 -11.89 -20.01 -26.78
N ALA A 312 -12.03 -18.82 -27.38
CA ALA A 312 -13.30 -18.12 -27.47
C ALA A 312 -14.33 -18.91 -28.29
N ARG A 313 -13.92 -19.41 -29.47
CA ARG A 313 -14.77 -20.29 -30.31
C ARG A 313 -15.16 -21.57 -29.58
N GLU A 314 -14.25 -22.19 -28.84
CA GLU A 314 -14.52 -23.40 -28.04
C GLU A 314 -15.49 -23.18 -26.86
N ASN A 315 -15.71 -21.92 -26.47
CA ASN A 315 -16.61 -21.52 -25.39
C ASN A 315 -17.85 -20.76 -25.90
N ASP A 316 -18.11 -20.78 -27.21
CA ASP A 316 -19.22 -20.06 -27.85
C ASP A 316 -19.22 -18.55 -27.54
N MET A 317 -18.02 -17.95 -27.42
CA MET A 317 -17.82 -16.52 -27.19
C MET A 317 -17.27 -15.86 -28.46
N ASP A 318 -17.89 -14.75 -28.86
CA ASP A 318 -17.48 -13.97 -30.03
C ASP A 318 -16.66 -12.74 -29.60
N LEU A 319 -15.39 -12.70 -30.01
CA LEU A 319 -14.47 -11.59 -29.74
C LEU A 319 -14.51 -10.63 -30.95
N LYS A 320 -15.25 -9.54 -30.81
CA LYS A 320 -15.50 -8.57 -31.88
C LYS A 320 -14.25 -7.82 -32.32
N GLU A 321 -13.31 -7.61 -31.41
CA GLU A 321 -12.05 -6.93 -31.70
C GLU A 321 -10.86 -7.68 -31.11
N GLN A 322 -9.67 -7.33 -31.62
CA GLN A 322 -8.42 -8.05 -31.37
C GLN A 322 -7.36 -7.13 -30.74
N ASN A 323 -7.77 -6.36 -29.73
CA ASN A 323 -6.92 -5.40 -29.07
C ASN A 323 -7.11 -5.43 -27.54
N LEU A 324 -6.10 -4.92 -26.81
CA LEU A 324 -6.07 -4.96 -25.34
C LEU A 324 -7.18 -4.11 -24.71
N LEU A 325 -7.58 -3.00 -25.32
CA LEU A 325 -8.67 -2.15 -24.82
C LEU A 325 -10.02 -2.88 -24.88
N TYR A 326 -10.30 -3.56 -25.98
CA TYR A 326 -11.48 -4.41 -26.11
C TYR A 326 -11.46 -5.57 -25.11
N PHE A 327 -10.33 -6.26 -24.96
CA PHE A 327 -10.21 -7.35 -23.98
C PHE A 327 -10.35 -6.88 -22.53
N HIS A 328 -9.87 -5.68 -22.20
CA HIS A 328 -10.14 -5.06 -20.90
C HIS A 328 -11.65 -4.88 -20.66
N ASN A 329 -12.37 -4.27 -21.61
CA ASN A 329 -13.81 -4.05 -21.49
C ASN A 329 -14.58 -5.38 -21.41
N PHE A 330 -14.20 -6.36 -22.23
CA PHE A 330 -14.78 -7.69 -22.20
C PHE A 330 -14.56 -8.39 -20.84
N LEU A 331 -13.36 -8.30 -20.26
CA LEU A 331 -13.10 -8.82 -18.92
C LEU A 331 -13.91 -8.06 -17.86
N LYS A 332 -14.09 -6.74 -18.00
CA LYS A 332 -14.95 -5.94 -17.12
C LYS A 332 -16.40 -6.42 -17.16
N GLU A 333 -16.96 -6.63 -18.35
CA GLU A 333 -18.32 -7.17 -18.55
C GLU A 333 -18.50 -8.58 -17.99
N GLN A 334 -17.45 -9.42 -18.05
CA GLN A 334 -17.47 -10.75 -17.45
C GLN A 334 -17.23 -10.75 -15.93
N GLY A 335 -16.94 -9.60 -15.31
CA GLY A 335 -16.59 -9.51 -13.90
C GLY A 335 -15.21 -10.07 -13.57
N TRP A 336 -14.25 -9.95 -14.50
CA TRP A 336 -12.86 -10.40 -14.37
C TRP A 336 -11.83 -9.26 -14.32
N ALA A 337 -12.25 -8.02 -14.60
CA ALA A 337 -11.35 -6.87 -14.49
C ALA A 337 -10.96 -6.64 -13.01
N PRO A 338 -9.67 -6.38 -12.71
CA PRO A 338 -9.24 -6.03 -11.37
C PRO A 338 -9.68 -4.61 -11.01
N ALA A 339 -9.75 -4.33 -9.70
CA ALA A 339 -10.06 -3.00 -9.19
C ALA A 339 -8.97 -1.96 -9.59
N THR A 340 -9.34 -0.68 -9.54
CA THR A 340 -8.47 0.44 -9.97
C THR A 340 -7.13 0.48 -9.25
N ASP A 341 -7.10 0.19 -7.94
CA ASP A 341 -5.86 0.13 -7.15
C ASP A 341 -4.88 -0.93 -7.69
N THR A 342 -5.43 -2.03 -8.18
CA THR A 342 -4.69 -3.16 -8.74
C THR A 342 -4.24 -2.85 -10.16
N ILE A 343 -5.10 -2.21 -10.96
CA ILE A 343 -4.75 -1.66 -12.28
C ILE A 343 -3.53 -0.73 -12.18
N ARG A 344 -3.52 0.19 -11.22
CA ARG A 344 -2.39 1.14 -11.00
C ARG A 344 -1.08 0.43 -10.67
N LYS A 345 -1.12 -0.64 -9.88
CA LYS A 345 0.07 -1.46 -9.59
C LYS A 345 0.55 -2.22 -10.81
N LEU A 346 -0.38 -2.68 -11.65
CA LEU A 346 -0.10 -3.48 -12.84
C LEU A 346 0.33 -2.63 -14.05
N SER A 347 -0.04 -1.35 -14.13
CA SER A 347 0.34 -0.44 -15.23
C SER A 347 1.86 -0.30 -15.38
N GLY A 348 2.61 -0.29 -14.27
CA GLY A 348 4.08 -0.32 -14.28
C GLY A 348 4.68 -1.58 -14.93
N THR A 349 3.88 -2.63 -15.13
CA THR A 349 4.26 -3.90 -15.79
C THR A 349 3.75 -3.98 -17.22
N SER A 350 2.48 -3.63 -17.41
CA SER A 350 1.68 -3.95 -18.60
C SER A 350 1.54 -2.77 -19.56
N GLY A 351 2.05 -1.60 -19.15
CA GLY A 351 2.10 -0.38 -19.96
C GLY A 351 1.19 0.71 -19.40
N SER A 352 1.55 1.96 -19.69
CA SER A 352 0.80 3.14 -19.24
C SER A 352 -0.58 3.27 -19.85
N TRP A 353 -0.89 2.52 -20.92
CA TRP A 353 -2.23 2.50 -21.53
C TRP A 353 -3.30 2.01 -20.55
N LEU A 354 -2.95 1.15 -19.60
CA LEU A 354 -3.90 0.67 -18.59
C LEU A 354 -4.33 1.77 -17.62
N GLU A 355 -3.50 2.81 -17.41
CA GLU A 355 -3.94 4.00 -16.65
C GLU A 355 -5.02 4.77 -17.41
N THR A 356 -5.00 4.75 -18.74
CA THR A 356 -6.02 5.42 -19.55
C THR A 356 -7.37 4.70 -19.53
N THR A 357 -7.43 3.46 -19.04
CA THR A 357 -8.68 2.74 -18.83
C THR A 357 -9.31 3.02 -17.47
N ILE A 358 -8.59 3.67 -16.56
CA ILE A 358 -9.16 4.20 -15.32
C ILE A 358 -10.04 5.38 -15.74
N GLN A 359 -11.34 5.11 -15.84
CA GLN A 359 -12.32 6.12 -16.22
C GLN A 359 -12.56 7.07 -15.04
N ASP A 360 -12.86 8.33 -15.34
CA ASP A 360 -13.78 9.08 -14.49
C ASP A 360 -15.08 8.28 -14.49
N ASN A 361 -15.33 7.54 -13.40
CA ASN A 361 -16.53 6.71 -13.27
C ASN A 361 -17.79 7.53 -13.58
N GLU A 362 -18.84 6.92 -14.12
CA GLU A 362 -20.19 7.52 -14.19
C GLU A 362 -20.69 7.98 -12.80
N SER A 363 -20.06 7.45 -11.75
CA SER A 363 -20.25 7.86 -10.36
C SER A 363 -19.75 9.27 -10.06
N ASN A 364 -18.86 9.84 -10.88
CA ASN A 364 -18.35 11.19 -10.70
C ASN A 364 -19.45 12.21 -11.03
N PHE A 365 -19.66 13.16 -10.13
CA PHE A 365 -20.68 14.21 -10.24
C PHE A 365 -20.05 15.54 -9.89
N HIS A 366 -20.68 16.63 -10.34
CA HIS A 366 -20.19 17.98 -10.09
C HIS A 366 -20.22 18.31 -8.60
N LYS A 367 -19.06 18.67 -8.06
CA LYS A 367 -18.85 19.06 -6.66
C LYS A 367 -17.59 19.93 -6.55
N ASN A 368 -17.49 20.67 -5.45
CA ASN A 368 -16.44 21.66 -5.20
C ASN A 368 -15.30 21.12 -4.31
N GLY A 369 -15.57 20.06 -3.56
CA GLY A 369 -14.63 19.36 -2.69
C GLY A 369 -14.29 17.97 -3.20
N GLU A 370 -13.78 17.12 -2.30
CA GLU A 370 -13.34 15.77 -2.64
C GLU A 370 -13.88 14.73 -1.67
N LEU A 371 -14.46 13.66 -2.22
CA LEU A 371 -14.90 12.48 -1.50
C LEU A 371 -13.72 11.59 -1.14
N MET A 372 -13.69 11.10 0.09
CA MET A 372 -12.63 10.28 0.63
C MET A 372 -13.20 9.07 1.35
N VAL A 373 -12.55 7.91 1.18
CA VAL A 373 -12.95 6.68 1.89
C VAL A 373 -11.79 6.16 2.73
N PHE A 374 -12.07 5.94 4.00
CA PHE A 374 -11.19 5.25 4.94
C PHE A 374 -11.80 3.91 5.35
N VAL A 375 -10.96 2.88 5.44
CA VAL A 375 -11.35 1.51 5.82
C VAL A 375 -10.80 1.23 7.21
N VAL A 376 -11.69 1.13 8.21
CA VAL A 376 -11.32 0.69 9.56
C VAL A 376 -11.22 -0.83 9.55
N ARG A 377 -10.11 -1.36 10.08
CA ARG A 377 -9.86 -2.80 10.09
C ARG A 377 -10.32 -3.43 11.42
N GLU A 378 -10.58 -4.74 11.42
CA GLU A 378 -11.12 -5.50 12.55
C GLU A 378 -10.44 -5.16 13.88
N TRP A 379 -9.11 -5.10 13.92
CA TRP A 379 -8.35 -4.82 15.14
C TRP A 379 -8.82 -3.54 15.85
N ALA A 380 -9.11 -2.49 15.07
CA ALA A 380 -9.55 -1.20 15.60
C ALA A 380 -11.04 -1.19 15.94
N ALA A 381 -11.86 -1.81 15.08
CA ALA A 381 -13.31 -1.91 15.28
C ALA A 381 -13.66 -2.70 16.56
N GLU A 382 -13.04 -3.88 16.76
CA GLU A 382 -13.26 -4.74 17.93
C GLU A 382 -12.82 -4.08 19.25
N ARG A 383 -11.95 -3.07 19.18
CA ARG A 383 -11.48 -2.29 20.34
C ARG A 383 -12.30 -1.02 20.56
N GLY A 384 -13.44 -0.87 19.87
CA GLY A 384 -14.31 0.29 19.98
C GLY A 384 -13.63 1.60 19.54
N LYS A 385 -12.66 1.54 18.61
CA LYS A 385 -11.91 2.72 18.17
C LYS A 385 -12.53 3.45 17.00
N THR A 386 -13.60 2.93 16.39
CA THR A 386 -14.23 3.52 15.21
C THR A 386 -14.68 4.96 15.45
N ASP A 387 -15.38 5.25 16.55
CA ASP A 387 -15.87 6.62 16.83
C ASP A 387 -14.71 7.57 17.17
N TYR A 388 -13.69 7.09 17.87
CA TYR A 388 -12.45 7.86 18.08
C TYR A 388 -11.77 8.22 16.76
N ILE A 389 -11.74 7.31 15.78
CA ILE A 389 -11.18 7.57 14.45
C ILE A 389 -12.00 8.64 13.70
N VAL A 390 -13.33 8.56 13.76
CA VAL A 390 -14.23 9.56 13.18
C VAL A 390 -13.97 10.93 13.79
N ASP A 391 -14.01 11.04 15.12
CA ASP A 391 -13.72 12.27 15.85
C ASP A 391 -12.35 12.86 15.50
N TRP A 392 -11.35 11.99 15.32
CA TRP A 392 -10.00 12.39 14.96
C TRP A 392 -9.98 13.02 13.56
N PHE A 393 -10.66 12.42 12.58
CA PHE A 393 -10.78 12.97 11.23
C PHE A 393 -11.57 14.28 11.19
N GLU A 394 -12.64 14.40 11.98
CA GLU A 394 -13.39 15.65 12.07
C GLU A 394 -12.55 16.80 12.66
N LYS A 395 -11.75 16.50 13.69
CA LYS A 395 -10.79 17.46 14.27
C LYS A 395 -9.70 17.87 13.26
N ALA A 396 -9.36 16.98 12.34
CA ALA A 396 -8.44 17.25 11.23
C ALA A 396 -9.09 18.10 10.11
N GLY A 397 -10.41 18.26 10.10
CA GLY A 397 -11.15 19.15 9.19
C GLY A 397 -11.99 18.44 8.13
N LEU A 398 -12.12 17.11 8.19
CA LEU A 398 -13.02 16.33 7.34
C LEU A 398 -14.46 16.36 7.88
N ASN A 399 -15.44 16.14 7.01
CA ASN A 399 -16.83 15.96 7.38
C ASN A 399 -17.26 14.52 7.14
N THR A 400 -17.91 13.92 8.14
CA THR A 400 -18.41 12.55 8.04
C THR A 400 -19.70 12.54 7.23
N VAL A 401 -19.66 12.06 5.99
CA VAL A 401 -20.87 11.87 5.17
C VAL A 401 -21.63 10.66 5.67
N MET A 402 -20.91 9.55 5.88
CA MET A 402 -21.51 8.30 6.33
C MET A 402 -20.49 7.40 7.03
N LYS A 403 -20.94 6.68 8.05
CA LYS A 403 -20.24 5.56 8.68
C LYS A 403 -21.02 4.28 8.41
N VAL A 404 -20.39 3.30 7.78
CA VAL A 404 -21.00 1.99 7.52
C VAL A 404 -20.21 0.91 8.26
N GLU A 405 -20.85 0.26 9.23
CA GLU A 405 -20.33 -0.97 9.84
C GLU A 405 -20.64 -2.12 8.90
N LEU A 406 -19.63 -2.91 8.54
CA LEU A 406 -19.78 -3.95 7.53
C LEU A 406 -20.32 -5.24 8.14
N ASP A 407 -21.34 -5.82 7.52
CA ASP A 407 -21.74 -7.20 7.80
C ASP A 407 -20.72 -8.22 7.24
N GLU A 408 -20.87 -9.50 7.57
CA GLU A 408 -19.91 -10.53 7.14
C GLU A 408 -19.77 -10.66 5.62
N GLU A 409 -20.83 -10.45 4.85
CA GLU A 409 -20.79 -10.51 3.39
C GLU A 409 -20.08 -9.27 2.82
N GLN A 410 -20.35 -8.09 3.37
CA GLN A 410 -19.66 -6.85 3.01
C GLN A 410 -18.18 -6.89 3.40
N LYS A 411 -17.82 -7.44 4.58
CA LYS A 411 -16.43 -7.67 4.98
C LYS A 411 -15.72 -8.61 4.00
N ARG A 412 -16.39 -9.68 3.57
CA ARG A 412 -15.87 -10.62 2.57
C ARG A 412 -15.63 -9.93 1.23
N LYS A 413 -16.62 -9.19 0.71
CA LYS A 413 -16.48 -8.38 -0.53
C LYS A 413 -15.36 -7.37 -0.41
N ALA A 414 -15.26 -6.66 0.70
CA ALA A 414 -14.21 -5.67 0.94
C ALA A 414 -12.83 -6.33 0.98
N ALA A 415 -12.68 -7.46 1.67
CA ALA A 415 -11.43 -8.21 1.72
C ALA A 415 -11.00 -8.69 0.32
N GLN A 416 -11.94 -9.09 -0.53
CA GLN A 416 -11.66 -9.62 -1.87
C GLN A 416 -11.43 -8.53 -2.93
N ASN A 417 -12.15 -7.42 -2.86
CA ASN A 417 -12.20 -6.43 -3.96
C ASN A 417 -11.35 -5.19 -3.69
N LEU A 418 -10.96 -4.92 -2.45
CA LEU A 418 -10.16 -3.75 -2.09
C LEU A 418 -8.69 -4.14 -1.88
N ARG A 419 -7.78 -3.19 -2.13
CA ARG A 419 -6.33 -3.36 -1.94
C ARG A 419 -5.72 -4.53 -2.75
N GLY A 420 -6.38 -4.97 -3.81
CA GLY A 420 -5.99 -6.17 -4.58
C GLY A 420 -6.04 -7.47 -3.79
N GLY A 421 -6.93 -7.56 -2.79
CA GLY A 421 -7.14 -8.76 -1.98
C GLY A 421 -6.18 -8.94 -0.80
N ASN A 422 -5.08 -8.17 -0.76
CA ASN A 422 -4.06 -8.35 0.26
C ASN A 422 -4.36 -7.51 1.51
N TRP A 423 -4.86 -8.16 2.57
CA TRP A 423 -5.15 -7.56 3.88
C TRP A 423 -4.22 -8.05 4.99
N GLU A 424 -2.98 -8.41 4.65
CA GLU A 424 -2.02 -8.90 5.64
C GLU A 424 -1.52 -7.81 6.63
N ARG A 425 -0.63 -8.21 7.53
CA ARG A 425 0.03 -7.32 8.51
C ARG A 425 0.87 -6.20 7.91
N GLY A 426 1.29 -6.33 6.65
CA GLY A 426 2.14 -5.35 5.99
C GLY A 426 3.49 -5.18 6.73
N PRO A 427 3.98 -3.95 6.94
CA PRO A 427 5.26 -3.72 7.62
C PRO A 427 5.21 -3.93 9.14
N TRP A 428 4.04 -4.26 9.70
CA TRP A 428 3.81 -4.36 11.13
C TRP A 428 3.88 -5.81 11.63
N PRO A 429 4.20 -6.05 12.91
CA PRO A 429 4.25 -7.42 13.45
C PRO A 429 2.87 -8.10 13.53
N VAL A 430 1.82 -7.32 13.84
CA VAL A 430 0.44 -7.81 14.00
C VAL A 430 -0.43 -7.35 12.84
N SER A 431 -1.35 -8.21 12.40
CA SER A 431 -2.33 -7.87 11.37
C SER A 431 -3.39 -6.90 11.91
N GLY A 432 -3.87 -6.01 11.06
CA GLY A 432 -5.04 -5.19 11.36
C GLY A 432 -6.36 -5.96 11.20
N GLY A 433 -6.32 -7.17 10.64
CA GLY A 433 -7.50 -7.96 10.27
C GLY A 433 -8.17 -7.48 8.98
N LYS A 434 -9.31 -8.06 8.62
CA LYS A 434 -10.08 -7.69 7.42
C LYS A 434 -10.71 -6.29 7.56
N PRO A 435 -11.20 -5.69 6.47
CA PRO A 435 -12.07 -4.51 6.55
C PRO A 435 -13.26 -4.78 7.48
N SER A 436 -13.63 -3.81 8.32
CA SER A 436 -14.73 -3.97 9.29
C SER A 436 -15.69 -2.77 9.31
N ALA A 437 -15.22 -1.57 8.96
CA ALA A 437 -16.10 -0.43 8.70
C ALA A 437 -15.55 0.44 7.55
N LEU A 438 -16.47 1.08 6.83
CA LEU A 438 -16.18 2.10 5.82
C LEU A 438 -16.58 3.47 6.37
N LEU A 439 -15.65 4.42 6.29
CA LEU A 439 -15.87 5.82 6.63
C LEU A 439 -15.85 6.64 5.34
N VAL A 440 -17.01 7.17 4.96
CA VAL A 440 -17.17 8.06 3.82
C VAL A 440 -17.08 9.49 4.35
N MET A 441 -16.02 10.18 3.93
CA MET A 441 -15.63 11.49 4.41
C MET A 441 -15.60 12.49 3.25
N TYR A 442 -15.83 13.77 3.54
CA TYR A 442 -15.78 14.84 2.55
C TYR A 442 -14.83 15.94 3.00
N ASP A 443 -13.97 16.37 2.08
CA ASP A 443 -13.14 17.56 2.23
C ASP A 443 -13.63 18.67 1.31
N TYR A 444 -14.16 19.75 1.88
CA TYR A 444 -14.57 20.94 1.13
C TYR A 444 -13.40 21.69 0.47
N HIS A 445 -12.16 21.47 0.93
CA HIS A 445 -10.99 22.23 0.49
C HIS A 445 -9.79 21.32 0.21
N PRO A 446 -9.90 20.45 -0.82
CA PRO A 446 -8.84 19.50 -1.14
C PRO A 446 -7.53 20.22 -1.46
N ARG A 447 -6.42 19.67 -0.95
CA ARG A 447 -5.08 20.23 -1.13
C ARG A 447 -4.16 19.21 -1.78
N ALA A 448 -3.61 19.58 -2.93
CA ALA A 448 -2.64 18.75 -3.64
C ALA A 448 -1.36 18.56 -2.83
N LEU A 449 -0.71 17.41 -3.00
CA LEU A 449 0.59 17.15 -2.38
C LEU A 449 1.69 18.04 -2.96
N ASN A 450 2.66 18.39 -2.12
CA ASN A 450 3.92 18.96 -2.59
C ASN A 450 4.70 17.97 -3.48
N ALA A 451 5.63 18.49 -4.29
CA ALA A 451 6.35 17.72 -5.30
C ALA A 451 7.10 16.49 -4.75
N ASN A 452 7.70 16.60 -3.55
CA ASN A 452 8.43 15.50 -2.92
C ASN A 452 7.50 14.36 -2.52
N MET A 453 6.33 14.71 -1.96
CA MET A 453 5.33 13.73 -1.56
C MET A 453 4.63 13.12 -2.76
N LYS A 454 4.34 13.90 -3.82
CA LYS A 454 3.77 13.38 -5.07
C LYS A 454 4.67 12.34 -5.74
N LYS A 455 6.00 12.46 -5.62
CA LYS A 455 6.93 11.42 -6.09
C LYS A 455 6.80 10.10 -5.32
N ARG A 456 6.50 10.17 -4.02
CA ARG A 456 6.31 8.99 -3.15
C ARG A 456 4.90 8.39 -3.27
N TYR A 457 3.91 9.25 -3.49
CA TYR A 457 2.49 8.92 -3.57
C TYR A 457 1.89 9.52 -4.86
N PRO A 458 2.18 8.94 -6.03
CA PRO A 458 1.85 9.54 -7.33
C PRO A 458 0.35 9.66 -7.57
N HIS A 459 -0.45 8.73 -7.06
CA HIS A 459 -1.90 8.70 -7.28
C HIS A 459 -2.68 9.52 -6.26
N VAL A 460 -2.06 9.91 -5.13
CA VAL A 460 -2.79 10.65 -4.10
C VAL A 460 -3.16 12.05 -4.62
N SER A 461 -4.44 12.38 -4.62
CA SER A 461 -5.00 13.67 -5.08
C SER A 461 -5.01 14.71 -3.95
N ASN A 462 -5.43 14.30 -2.75
CA ASN A 462 -5.54 15.14 -1.56
C ASN A 462 -4.56 14.71 -0.46
N GLU A 463 -3.79 15.64 0.10
CA GLU A 463 -2.86 15.36 1.20
C GLU A 463 -3.56 14.76 2.43
N LEU A 464 -4.87 15.00 2.62
CA LEU A 464 -5.61 14.47 3.75
C LEU A 464 -5.79 12.94 3.70
N TYR A 465 -5.61 12.27 2.55
CA TYR A 465 -5.57 10.81 2.51
C TYR A 465 -4.43 10.23 3.35
N LEU A 466 -3.37 11.00 3.53
CA LEU A 466 -2.20 10.61 4.31
C LEU A 466 -2.37 10.84 5.82
N LEU A 467 -3.52 11.37 6.26
CA LEU A 467 -3.87 11.43 7.68
C LEU A 467 -3.85 10.05 8.34
N LYS A 468 -4.11 8.97 7.58
CA LYS A 468 -3.99 7.58 8.04
C LYS A 468 -2.63 7.28 8.69
N GLU A 469 -1.53 7.86 8.20
CA GLU A 469 -0.20 7.60 8.76
C GLU A 469 -0.05 8.22 10.15
N LYS A 470 -0.51 9.45 10.35
CA LYS A 470 -0.48 10.12 11.66
C LYS A 470 -1.38 9.41 12.67
N LEU A 471 -2.56 8.99 12.24
CA LEU A 471 -3.48 8.24 13.10
C LEU A 471 -2.90 6.87 13.49
N ARG A 472 -2.24 6.16 12.55
CA ARG A 472 -1.53 4.92 12.86
C ARG A 472 -0.41 5.15 13.88
N GLU A 473 0.35 6.23 13.75
CA GLU A 473 1.40 6.58 14.73
C GLU A 473 0.80 6.82 16.12
N GLU A 474 -0.27 7.60 16.22
CA GLU A 474 -0.96 7.90 17.48
C GLU A 474 -1.54 6.64 18.13
N MET A 475 -2.23 5.79 17.36
CA MET A 475 -2.82 4.55 17.85
C MET A 475 -1.78 3.50 18.26
N ASN A 476 -0.62 3.47 17.61
CA ASN A 476 0.46 2.54 17.94
C ASN A 476 1.44 3.08 18.99
N ALA A 477 1.43 4.38 19.30
CA ALA A 477 2.30 4.99 20.31
C ALA A 477 2.23 4.30 21.70
N PRO A 478 1.04 3.91 22.22
CA PRO A 478 0.96 3.21 23.50
C PRO A 478 1.30 1.72 23.44
N LEU A 479 1.51 1.13 22.25
CA LEU A 479 1.73 -0.31 22.07
C LEU A 479 3.23 -0.67 22.07
N SER A 480 3.56 -1.86 22.59
CA SER A 480 4.92 -2.43 22.43
C SER A 480 5.22 -2.69 20.95
N LYS A 481 6.52 -2.85 20.60
CA LYS A 481 6.91 -3.00 19.18
C LYS A 481 6.27 -4.23 18.55
N GLU A 482 6.15 -5.31 19.32
CA GLU A 482 5.62 -6.61 18.92
C GLU A 482 4.10 -6.61 18.75
N GLU A 483 3.40 -5.64 19.32
CA GLU A 483 1.93 -5.50 19.26
C GLU A 483 1.46 -4.52 18.19
N ARG A 484 2.37 -3.79 17.55
CA ARG A 484 2.00 -2.75 16.57
C ARG A 484 1.31 -3.36 15.36
N THR A 485 0.35 -2.61 14.84
CA THR A 485 -0.56 -3.05 13.79
C THR A 485 -0.86 -1.95 12.78
N ASN A 486 -1.55 -2.31 11.71
CA ASN A 486 -2.13 -1.38 10.75
C ASN A 486 -3.65 -1.28 10.97
N PRO A 487 -4.15 -0.38 11.82
CA PRO A 487 -5.58 -0.30 12.19
C PRO A 487 -6.51 0.26 11.10
N ILE A 488 -5.98 0.97 10.11
CA ILE A 488 -6.79 1.74 9.14
C ILE A 488 -6.11 1.81 7.77
N HIS A 489 -6.90 1.79 6.70
CA HIS A 489 -6.47 2.04 5.32
C HIS A 489 -7.29 3.19 4.71
N SER A 490 -6.85 3.73 3.57
CA SER A 490 -7.65 4.70 2.80
C SER A 490 -7.48 4.44 1.31
N ALA A 491 -8.47 4.84 0.52
CA ALA A 491 -8.28 5.10 -0.89
C ALA A 491 -7.14 6.13 -1.10
N ASP A 492 -6.56 6.18 -2.29
CA ASP A 492 -5.54 7.18 -2.62
C ASP A 492 -6.15 8.42 -3.28
N ASP A 493 -7.27 8.28 -4.00
CA ASP A 493 -8.00 9.39 -4.60
C ASP A 493 -9.50 9.12 -4.67
N GLU A 494 -10.24 10.11 -5.14
CA GLU A 494 -11.68 10.06 -5.26
C GLU A 494 -12.20 8.95 -6.19
N ILE A 495 -11.49 8.65 -7.28
CA ILE A 495 -11.87 7.55 -8.18
C ILE A 495 -11.87 6.24 -7.40
N GLU A 496 -10.78 5.97 -6.66
CA GLU A 496 -10.69 4.78 -5.81
C GLU A 496 -11.70 4.82 -4.65
N ALA A 497 -12.02 6.00 -4.11
CA ALA A 497 -13.06 6.15 -3.10
C ALA A 497 -14.45 5.70 -3.62
N PHE A 498 -14.81 6.11 -4.83
CA PHE A 498 -16.04 5.64 -5.48
C PHE A 498 -16.02 4.14 -5.78
N ASP A 499 -14.88 3.61 -6.22
CA ASP A 499 -14.75 2.17 -6.45
C ASP A 499 -14.95 1.38 -5.14
N TYR A 500 -14.44 1.89 -4.02
CA TYR A 500 -14.58 1.24 -2.73
C TYR A 500 -16.05 1.19 -2.28
N ILE A 501 -16.79 2.30 -2.42
CA ILE A 501 -18.22 2.35 -2.12
C ILE A 501 -18.98 1.39 -3.03
N THR A 502 -18.73 1.45 -4.34
CA THR A 502 -19.42 0.63 -5.35
C THR A 502 -19.18 -0.87 -5.14
N ALA A 503 -17.96 -1.26 -4.74
CA ALA A 503 -17.59 -2.66 -4.54
C ALA A 503 -18.18 -3.28 -3.26
N VAL A 504 -18.44 -2.47 -2.22
CA VAL A 504 -18.79 -2.97 -0.88
C VAL A 504 -20.22 -2.63 -0.48
N VAL A 505 -20.65 -1.39 -0.71
CA VAL A 505 -21.92 -0.81 -0.26
C VAL A 505 -22.54 0.05 -1.38
N PRO A 506 -22.80 -0.50 -2.58
CA PRO A 506 -23.30 0.28 -3.72
C PRO A 506 -24.63 1.00 -3.43
N GLU A 507 -25.45 0.46 -2.52
CA GLU A 507 -26.73 1.02 -2.09
C GLU A 507 -26.63 2.42 -1.47
N VAL A 508 -25.49 2.78 -0.84
CA VAL A 508 -25.34 4.09 -0.19
C VAL A 508 -24.92 5.19 -1.16
N LEU A 509 -24.54 4.85 -2.39
CA LEU A 509 -23.98 5.81 -3.35
C LEU A 509 -24.95 6.94 -3.68
N GLY A 510 -26.26 6.67 -3.76
CA GLY A 510 -27.29 7.68 -4.00
C GLY A 510 -27.33 8.73 -2.88
N GLU A 511 -27.43 8.27 -1.64
CA GLU A 511 -27.47 9.13 -0.44
C GLU A 511 -26.19 9.96 -0.28
N VAL A 512 -25.02 9.36 -0.53
CA VAL A 512 -23.74 10.06 -0.49
C VAL A 512 -23.71 11.21 -1.50
N LYS A 513 -24.16 10.98 -2.74
CA LYS A 513 -24.22 12.01 -3.78
C LYS A 513 -25.16 13.15 -3.41
N GLU A 514 -26.38 12.81 -2.99
CA GLU A 514 -27.39 13.80 -2.59
C GLU A 514 -26.90 14.67 -1.43
N THR A 515 -26.29 14.05 -0.42
CA THR A 515 -25.74 14.74 0.75
C THR A 515 -24.65 15.74 0.35
N ILE A 516 -23.68 15.31 -0.46
CA ILE A 516 -22.58 16.17 -0.90
C ILE A 516 -23.08 17.30 -1.81
N THR A 517 -23.98 17.01 -2.75
CA THR A 517 -24.55 18.06 -3.61
C THR A 517 -25.27 19.13 -2.79
N LYS A 518 -26.04 18.72 -1.77
CA LYS A 518 -26.68 19.66 -0.84
C LYS A 518 -25.64 20.47 -0.06
N TRP A 519 -24.66 19.80 0.53
CA TRP A 519 -23.60 20.43 1.30
C TRP A 519 -22.81 21.47 0.50
N ASP A 520 -22.49 21.18 -0.76
CA ASP A 520 -21.82 22.12 -1.63
C ASP A 520 -22.70 23.31 -1.97
N ALA A 521 -23.98 23.08 -2.30
CA ALA A 521 -24.92 24.16 -2.61
C ALA A 521 -25.08 25.13 -1.43
N ASP A 522 -25.16 24.60 -0.22
CA ASP A 522 -25.29 25.39 1.01
C ASP A 522 -24.00 26.17 1.33
N TYR A 523 -22.83 25.63 0.94
CA TYR A 523 -21.52 26.22 1.24
C TYR A 523 -21.06 27.29 0.24
N VAL A 524 -21.73 27.40 -0.91
CA VAL A 524 -21.45 28.44 -1.93
C VAL A 524 -21.83 29.81 -1.41
N THR A 525 -20.94 30.78 -1.61
CA THR A 525 -21.18 32.18 -1.25
C THR A 525 -21.92 32.87 -2.39
N LYS A 526 -23.13 33.34 -2.11
CA LYS A 526 -24.03 33.97 -3.10
C LYS A 526 -23.62 35.40 -3.42
N GLU A 527 -23.01 36.08 -2.46
CA GLU A 527 -22.52 37.45 -2.57
C GLU A 527 -21.20 37.49 -3.36
N ARG A 528 -20.85 38.66 -3.90
CA ARG A 528 -19.58 38.82 -4.59
C ARG A 528 -18.42 38.75 -3.60
N VAL A 529 -17.59 37.72 -3.73
CA VAL A 529 -16.37 37.54 -2.92
C VAL A 529 -15.28 38.50 -3.40
N ILE A 530 -14.77 39.32 -2.49
CA ILE A 530 -13.67 40.27 -2.70
C ILE A 530 -12.33 39.58 -2.38
N ALA A 531 -12.27 38.82 -1.29
CA ALA A 531 -11.07 38.06 -0.88
C ALA A 531 -11.45 36.89 0.04
N ASP A 532 -10.74 35.77 -0.08
CA ASP A 532 -10.75 34.68 0.91
C ASP A 532 -9.67 34.96 1.96
N ILE A 533 -10.07 35.07 3.23
CA ILE A 533 -9.18 35.36 4.37
C ILE A 533 -9.13 34.18 5.36
N SER A 534 -9.55 32.99 4.91
CA SER A 534 -9.53 31.79 5.75
C SER A 534 -8.11 31.32 6.04
N GLU A 535 -7.82 30.96 7.30
CA GLU A 535 -6.53 30.35 7.65
C GLU A 535 -6.54 28.82 7.42
N ASN A 536 -7.22 28.08 8.30
CA ASN A 536 -7.14 26.61 8.33
C ASN A 536 -8.38 25.91 7.75
N LYS A 537 -9.45 26.65 7.44
CA LYS A 537 -10.72 26.15 6.83
C LYS A 537 -11.29 24.87 7.44
N ARG A 538 -11.07 24.61 8.74
CA ARG A 538 -11.46 23.34 9.37
C ARG A 538 -12.96 23.22 9.57
N ARG A 539 -13.60 24.25 10.13
CA ARG A 539 -15.04 24.29 10.43
C ARG A 539 -15.82 25.25 9.54
N ALA A 540 -15.17 26.34 9.11
CA ALA A 540 -15.78 27.38 8.31
C ALA A 540 -14.77 27.98 7.33
N LYS A 541 -15.26 28.60 6.26
CA LYS A 541 -14.49 29.55 5.45
C LYS A 541 -14.87 30.97 5.85
N VAL A 542 -13.93 31.89 5.72
CA VAL A 542 -14.09 33.31 6.04
C VAL A 542 -13.72 34.12 4.81
N GLU A 543 -14.68 34.88 4.29
CA GLU A 543 -14.54 35.64 3.05
C GLU A 543 -14.93 37.10 3.30
N VAL A 544 -14.18 38.02 2.69
CA VAL A 544 -14.59 39.41 2.56
C VAL A 544 -15.51 39.51 1.35
N ILE A 545 -16.72 39.99 1.56
CA ILE A 545 -17.76 40.09 0.53
C ILE A 545 -18.23 41.53 0.35
N GLU A 546 -18.85 41.80 -0.81
CA GLU A 546 -19.66 42.99 -1.03
C GLU A 546 -21.09 42.72 -0.52
N TYR A 547 -21.49 43.42 0.53
CA TYR A 547 -22.81 43.29 1.16
C TYR A 547 -23.45 44.67 1.31
N ASN A 548 -24.62 44.87 0.69
CA ASN A 548 -25.34 46.15 0.66
C ASN A 548 -24.46 47.36 0.25
N GLY A 549 -23.57 47.17 -0.73
CA GLY A 549 -22.66 48.21 -1.23
C GLY A 549 -21.46 48.53 -0.33
N GLN A 550 -21.23 47.76 0.73
CA GLN A 550 -20.10 47.92 1.64
C GLN A 550 -19.32 46.61 1.79
N LYS A 551 -18.09 46.69 2.34
CA LYS A 551 -17.31 45.50 2.68
C LYS A 551 -17.83 44.88 3.96
N ALA A 552 -18.08 43.58 3.93
CA ALA A 552 -18.42 42.78 5.10
C ALA A 552 -17.58 41.50 5.14
N VAL A 553 -17.54 40.85 6.29
CA VAL A 553 -16.92 39.54 6.48
C VAL A 553 -18.04 38.52 6.64
N LYS A 554 -18.11 37.56 5.72
CA LYS A 554 -19.00 36.41 5.80
C LYS A 554 -18.21 35.19 6.25
N LYS A 555 -18.72 34.52 7.28
CA LYS A 555 -18.19 33.25 7.77
C LYS A 555 -19.23 32.18 7.52
N THR A 556 -18.90 31.23 6.65
CA THR A 556 -19.79 30.14 6.23
C THR A 556 -19.26 28.84 6.80
N TYR A 557 -20.08 28.19 7.62
CA TYR A 557 -19.80 26.94 8.31
C TYR A 557 -20.07 25.74 7.42
N LYS A 558 -19.25 24.71 7.56
CA LYS A 558 -19.47 23.39 6.98
C LYS A 558 -20.68 22.73 7.67
N ALA A 559 -21.26 21.72 7.03
CA ALA A 559 -22.30 20.91 7.63
C ALA A 559 -21.87 20.33 8.99
N ASP A 560 -22.83 20.13 9.89
CA ASP A 560 -22.64 19.58 11.24
C ASP A 560 -21.80 20.45 12.19
N LYS A 561 -21.54 21.71 11.81
CA LYS A 561 -20.81 22.70 12.63
C LYS A 561 -21.73 23.83 13.13
N GLU A 562 -23.05 23.63 13.11
CA GLU A 562 -24.08 24.58 13.52
C GLU A 562 -23.94 24.98 14.98
N ARG A 563 -23.44 24.10 15.85
CA ARG A 563 -23.22 24.44 17.27
C ARG A 563 -22.19 25.58 17.45
N PHE A 564 -21.15 25.63 16.61
CA PHE A 564 -20.14 26.70 16.63
C PHE A 564 -20.74 28.01 16.10
N LEU A 565 -21.51 27.90 15.01
CA LEU A 565 -22.27 29.03 14.46
C LEU A 565 -23.26 29.61 15.47
N ASN A 566 -23.99 28.78 16.20
CA ASN A 566 -25.00 29.22 17.17
C ASN A 566 -24.37 30.00 18.33
N ARG A 567 -23.18 29.60 18.78
CA ARG A 567 -22.39 30.39 19.74
C ARG A 567 -22.05 31.76 19.19
N GLU A 568 -21.55 31.84 17.95
CA GLU A 568 -21.24 33.12 17.33
C GLU A 568 -22.48 33.99 17.09
N LYS A 569 -23.60 33.40 16.62
CA LYS A 569 -24.88 34.10 16.47
C LYS A 569 -25.33 34.71 17.79
N TYR A 570 -25.21 33.97 18.89
CA TYR A 570 -25.53 34.48 20.22
C TYR A 570 -24.62 35.65 20.62
N VAL A 571 -23.30 35.54 20.42
CA VAL A 571 -22.37 36.61 20.79
C VAL A 571 -22.57 37.87 19.94
N TYR A 572 -22.61 37.72 18.61
CA TYR A 572 -22.76 38.85 17.69
C TYR A 572 -24.18 39.42 17.67
N GLY A 573 -25.20 38.61 17.96
CA GLY A 573 -26.61 39.02 17.95
C GLY A 573 -27.08 39.61 19.28
N GLU A 574 -26.68 39.02 20.41
CA GLU A 574 -27.15 39.42 21.73
C GLU A 574 -26.08 40.17 22.52
N LEU A 575 -24.90 39.59 22.72
CA LEU A 575 -23.89 40.20 23.58
C LEU A 575 -23.27 41.48 22.99
N SER A 576 -23.25 41.63 21.66
CA SER A 576 -22.77 42.85 21.02
C SER A 576 -23.62 44.09 21.30
N LYS A 577 -24.85 43.91 21.80
CA LYS A 577 -25.72 45.03 22.22
C LYS A 577 -25.24 45.66 23.52
N GLU A 578 -24.50 44.91 24.34
CA GLU A 578 -24.04 45.31 25.67
C GLU A 578 -22.52 45.55 25.75
N CYS A 579 -21.74 45.05 24.80
CA CYS A 579 -20.28 45.14 24.81
C CYS A 579 -19.74 45.75 23.51
N GLU A 580 -19.16 46.95 23.61
CA GLU A 580 -18.63 47.69 22.46
C GLU A 580 -17.43 47.02 21.78
N PHE A 581 -16.74 46.10 22.46
CA PHE A 581 -15.61 45.37 21.90
C PHE A 581 -16.05 44.29 20.89
N ILE A 582 -17.34 43.94 20.86
CA ILE A 582 -17.89 42.92 19.97
C ILE A 582 -18.46 43.63 18.73
N PRO A 583 -18.05 43.26 17.50
CA PRO A 583 -18.67 43.77 16.29
C PRO A 583 -20.18 43.48 16.26
N LYS A 584 -20.97 44.32 15.58
CA LYS A 584 -22.41 44.05 15.42
C LYS A 584 -22.64 42.93 14.40
N LEU A 585 -23.66 42.10 14.59
CA LEU A 585 -24.15 41.21 13.53
C LEU A 585 -24.85 42.03 12.44
N LEU A 586 -24.49 41.82 11.17
CA LEU A 586 -25.18 42.44 10.04
C LEU A 586 -26.30 41.54 9.49
N ASP A 587 -26.02 40.24 9.39
CA ASP A 587 -26.95 39.23 8.92
C ASP A 587 -26.51 37.84 9.38
N SER A 588 -27.42 36.86 9.36
CA SER A 588 -27.11 35.46 9.61
C SER A 588 -28.12 34.54 8.93
N GLY A 589 -27.66 33.40 8.42
CA GLY A 589 -28.50 32.35 7.85
C GLY A 589 -28.34 31.02 8.57
N GLU A 590 -28.80 29.92 7.97
CA GLU A 590 -28.74 28.58 8.58
C GLU A 590 -27.30 28.13 8.87
N ASN A 591 -26.35 28.45 7.98
CA ASN A 591 -24.96 28.04 8.08
C ASN A 591 -23.95 29.21 8.04
N TYR A 592 -24.38 30.47 8.17
CA TYR A 592 -23.46 31.61 8.08
C TYR A 592 -23.79 32.77 9.02
N ILE A 593 -22.77 33.61 9.26
CA ILE A 593 -22.92 34.98 9.79
C ILE A 593 -22.22 35.99 8.89
N ILE A 594 -22.72 37.22 8.89
CA ILE A 594 -22.11 38.38 8.24
C ILE A 594 -21.86 39.45 9.29
N THR A 595 -20.62 39.92 9.38
CA THR A 595 -20.19 40.97 10.29
C THR A 595 -19.50 42.11 9.52
N PRO A 596 -19.37 43.32 10.09
CA PRO A 596 -18.70 44.43 9.42
C PRO A 596 -17.24 44.10 9.13
N TYR A 597 -16.74 44.52 7.98
CA TYR A 597 -15.31 44.45 7.72
C TYR A 597 -14.57 45.51 8.56
N LEU A 598 -13.75 45.03 9.49
CA LEU A 598 -12.96 45.90 10.38
C LEU A 598 -11.55 46.09 9.84
N GLN A 599 -11.22 47.31 9.43
CA GLN A 599 -9.88 47.62 8.95
C GLN A 599 -8.88 47.69 10.13
N THR A 600 -7.92 46.76 10.16
CA THR A 600 -6.84 46.73 11.15
C THR A 600 -5.69 47.67 10.78
N LEU A 601 -4.92 48.09 11.78
CA LEU A 601 -3.70 48.86 11.56
C LEU A 601 -2.62 47.99 10.89
N LYS A 602 -2.09 48.41 9.74
CA LYS A 602 -1.16 47.61 8.90
C LYS A 602 0.01 46.96 9.66
N PHE A 603 0.66 47.68 10.58
CA PHE A 603 1.81 47.16 11.33
C PHE A 603 1.44 46.05 12.36
N THR A 604 0.15 45.84 12.63
CA THR A 604 -0.34 44.77 13.51
C THR A 604 -0.40 43.41 12.82
N GLU A 605 -0.14 43.34 11.52
CA GLU A 605 0.09 42.08 10.79
C GLU A 605 1.33 41.34 11.31
N ASN A 606 2.33 42.06 11.83
CA ASN A 606 3.46 41.45 12.50
C ASN A 606 3.10 41.05 13.95
N HIS A 607 3.17 39.75 14.24
CA HIS A 607 2.80 39.19 15.53
C HIS A 607 3.58 39.77 16.73
N HIS A 608 4.86 40.11 16.57
CA HIS A 608 5.66 40.72 17.63
C HIS A 608 5.22 42.16 17.93
N ILE A 609 4.98 42.94 16.88
CA ILE A 609 4.50 44.33 17.00
C ILE A 609 3.10 44.34 17.62
N LYS A 610 2.21 43.45 17.17
CA LYS A 610 0.87 43.28 17.73
C LYS A 610 0.91 43.01 19.23
N LYS A 611 1.77 42.09 19.68
CA LYS A 611 1.94 41.79 21.12
C LYS A 611 2.41 43.01 21.92
N GLN A 612 3.33 43.80 21.40
CA GLN A 612 3.80 45.01 22.08
C GLN A 612 2.69 46.07 22.16
N LEU A 613 1.89 46.24 21.10
CA LEU A 613 0.79 47.18 21.08
C LEU A 613 -0.35 46.78 22.01
N LEU A 614 -0.66 45.49 22.09
CA LEU A 614 -1.70 44.97 22.99
C LEU A 614 -1.39 45.29 24.47
N LYS A 615 -0.13 45.52 24.85
CA LYS A 615 0.23 46.01 26.19
C LYS A 615 -0.42 47.36 26.52
N LYS A 616 -0.65 48.21 25.50
CA LYS A 616 -1.33 49.50 25.65
C LYS A 616 -2.84 49.34 25.86
N TYR A 617 -3.41 48.23 25.39
CA TYR A 617 -4.83 47.89 25.51
C TYR A 617 -5.12 46.94 26.70
N ARG A 618 -4.25 46.94 27.71
CA ARG A 618 -4.36 46.01 28.85
C ARG A 618 -5.69 46.16 29.59
N LYS A 619 -6.19 47.39 29.74
CA LYS A 619 -7.45 47.65 30.44
C LYS A 619 -8.63 47.06 29.68
N GLU A 620 -8.67 47.30 28.37
CA GLU A 620 -9.69 46.82 27.45
C GLU A 620 -9.69 45.29 27.38
N ILE A 621 -8.52 44.65 27.35
CA ILE A 621 -8.42 43.18 27.39
C ILE A 621 -9.01 42.61 28.69
N PHE A 622 -8.71 43.22 29.84
CA PHE A 622 -9.33 42.81 31.10
C PHE A 622 -10.84 43.09 31.11
N SER A 623 -11.30 44.22 30.58
CA SER A 623 -12.72 44.54 30.47
C SER A 623 -13.48 43.54 29.59
N ILE A 624 -12.87 43.06 28.50
CA ILE A 624 -13.45 41.99 27.68
C ILE A 624 -13.60 40.70 28.51
N SER A 625 -12.52 40.25 29.15
CA SER A 625 -12.56 39.03 29.97
C SER A 625 -13.54 39.14 31.14
N GLU A 626 -13.59 40.29 31.81
CA GLU A 626 -14.52 40.57 32.91
C GLU A 626 -15.97 40.61 32.44
N PHE A 627 -16.25 41.16 31.26
CA PHE A 627 -17.59 41.15 30.67
C PHE A 627 -18.11 39.72 30.46
N PHE A 628 -17.33 38.86 29.81
CA PHE A 628 -17.73 37.47 29.59
C PHE A 628 -17.86 36.69 30.90
N TYR A 629 -16.91 36.87 31.81
CA TYR A 629 -16.95 36.26 33.14
C TYR A 629 -18.22 36.65 33.92
N ASN A 630 -18.60 37.94 33.92
CA ASN A 630 -19.80 38.42 34.61
C ASN A 630 -21.10 37.89 33.98
N LYS A 631 -21.07 37.54 32.69
CA LYS A 631 -22.17 36.87 31.98
C LYS A 631 -22.16 35.35 32.19
N GLY A 632 -21.18 34.81 32.92
CA GLY A 632 -21.05 33.38 33.18
C GLY A 632 -20.40 32.59 32.05
N TYR A 633 -19.62 33.25 31.19
CA TYR A 633 -18.95 32.63 30.04
C TYR A 633 -17.43 32.76 30.10
N ALA A 634 -16.76 31.90 29.33
CA ALA A 634 -15.36 32.03 28.95
C ALA A 634 -15.19 31.92 27.43
N LEU A 635 -14.25 32.69 26.90
CA LEU A 635 -13.72 32.56 25.55
C LEU A 635 -12.52 31.59 25.60
N ILE A 636 -12.77 30.31 25.34
CA ILE A 636 -11.72 29.27 25.37
C ILE A 636 -10.59 29.57 24.36
N ASP A 637 -10.93 30.24 23.26
CA ASP A 637 -9.98 30.69 22.24
C ASP A 637 -9.58 32.16 22.38
N PHE A 638 -9.50 32.69 23.60
CA PHE A 638 -9.06 34.06 23.81
C PHE A 638 -7.55 34.22 23.65
N HIS A 639 -7.12 34.79 22.52
CA HIS A 639 -5.70 35.06 22.27
C HIS A 639 -5.48 36.29 21.36
N PRO A 640 -4.25 36.82 21.28
CA PRO A 640 -3.92 37.97 20.45
C PRO A 640 -4.28 37.88 18.96
N GLY A 641 -4.50 36.67 18.42
CA GLY A 641 -4.93 36.50 17.02
C GLY A 641 -6.34 37.04 16.83
N ASN A 642 -7.22 36.70 17.76
CA ASN A 642 -8.65 37.03 17.80
C ASN A 642 -8.96 38.45 18.30
N LEU A 643 -7.92 39.28 18.49
CA LEU A 643 -8.04 40.70 18.81
C LEU A 643 -7.63 41.57 17.63
N LEU A 644 -8.53 42.42 17.16
CA LEU A 644 -8.29 43.39 16.09
C LEU A 644 -8.07 44.78 16.68
N ILE A 645 -6.99 45.45 16.29
CA ILE A 645 -6.73 46.84 16.65
C ILE A 645 -7.18 47.71 15.47
N THR A 646 -8.29 48.42 15.65
CA THR A 646 -8.94 49.24 14.63
C THR A 646 -8.80 50.72 14.96
N LYS A 647 -9.27 51.60 14.06
CA LYS A 647 -9.36 53.05 14.36
C LYS A 647 -10.36 53.37 15.46
N GLU A 648 -11.36 52.52 15.66
CA GLU A 648 -12.42 52.65 16.67
C GLU A 648 -12.03 52.03 18.02
N GLY A 649 -10.80 51.48 18.12
CA GLY A 649 -10.31 50.79 19.30
C GLY A 649 -10.18 49.28 19.10
N LEU A 650 -10.10 48.56 20.22
CA LEU A 650 -9.94 47.11 20.24
C LEU A 650 -11.26 46.43 19.90
N LYS A 651 -11.23 45.39 19.06
CA LYS A 651 -12.39 44.53 18.76
C LYS A 651 -11.99 43.07 18.95
N VAL A 652 -12.89 42.26 19.50
CA VAL A 652 -12.71 40.81 19.64
C VAL A 652 -13.56 40.10 18.59
N ILE A 653 -13.00 39.06 18.00
CA ILE A 653 -13.65 38.22 16.97
C ILE A 653 -13.47 36.75 17.32
N ASP A 654 -14.14 35.88 16.57
CA ASP A 654 -14.05 34.42 16.67
C ASP A 654 -14.51 33.86 18.02
N PHE A 655 -15.82 33.59 18.11
CA PHE A 655 -16.50 33.15 19.33
C PHE A 655 -16.96 31.68 19.26
N GLU A 656 -16.40 30.92 18.33
CA GLU A 656 -16.73 29.50 18.09
C GLU A 656 -16.66 28.63 19.35
N PHE A 657 -15.75 28.97 20.27
CA PHE A 657 -15.50 28.26 21.51
C PHE A 657 -15.95 29.04 22.75
N LEU A 658 -17.06 29.78 22.63
CA LEU A 658 -17.75 30.31 23.81
C LEU A 658 -18.19 29.14 24.70
N TYR A 659 -17.74 29.14 25.94
CA TYR A 659 -18.07 28.15 26.97
C TYR A 659 -18.89 28.80 28.07
N GLN A 660 -19.99 28.17 28.48
CA GLN A 660 -20.76 28.58 29.64
C GLN A 660 -20.24 27.83 30.87
N TYR A 661 -19.91 28.56 31.92
CA TYR A 661 -19.43 27.95 33.15
C TYR A 661 -20.52 27.15 33.85
N GLU A 662 -20.24 25.90 34.18
CA GLU A 662 -20.97 25.17 35.22
C GLU A 662 -20.61 25.72 36.62
N ASN A 663 -19.32 25.94 36.85
CA ASN A 663 -18.78 26.48 38.09
C ASN A 663 -17.87 27.67 37.76
N ILE A 664 -18.40 28.88 37.95
CA ILE A 664 -17.65 30.12 37.69
C ILE A 664 -16.45 30.21 38.67
N PRO A 665 -15.23 30.51 38.19
CA PRO A 665 -14.06 30.73 39.04
C PRO A 665 -14.29 31.83 40.08
N LYS A 666 -13.46 31.92 41.13
CA LYS A 666 -13.71 32.89 42.22
C LYS A 666 -13.55 34.35 41.79
N SER A 667 -12.83 34.60 40.70
CA SER A 667 -12.64 35.94 40.15
C SER A 667 -12.40 35.92 38.65
N SER A 668 -12.64 37.04 37.97
CA SER A 668 -12.36 37.22 36.55
C SER A 668 -10.88 37.01 36.18
N ARG A 669 -9.95 37.18 37.13
CA ARG A 669 -8.51 36.90 36.95
C ARG A 669 -8.18 35.42 36.91
N GLU A 670 -9.07 34.57 37.44
CA GLU A 670 -8.99 33.12 37.41
C GLU A 670 -9.81 32.51 36.26
N SER A 671 -10.37 33.35 35.38
CA SER A 671 -11.10 32.91 34.20
C SER A 671 -10.24 32.07 33.24
N PHE A 672 -10.91 31.21 32.49
CA PHE A 672 -10.27 30.32 31.51
C PHE A 672 -9.70 31.13 30.34
N ASP A 673 -10.25 32.31 30.06
CA ASP A 673 -9.73 33.28 29.08
C ASP A 673 -8.25 33.60 29.33
N LEU A 674 -7.89 33.81 30.60
CA LEU A 674 -6.57 34.32 31.01
C LEU A 674 -5.67 33.22 31.58
N MET A 675 -6.25 32.28 32.33
CA MET A 675 -5.50 31.22 33.02
C MET A 675 -5.47 29.90 32.25
N GLY A 676 -6.22 29.80 31.15
CA GLY A 676 -6.44 28.56 30.44
C GLY A 676 -7.44 27.64 31.14
N PHE A 677 -7.82 26.58 30.45
CA PHE A 677 -8.72 25.54 30.94
C PHE A 677 -7.94 24.33 31.51
N PRO A 678 -8.58 23.48 32.35
CA PRO A 678 -7.99 22.26 32.91
C PRO A 678 -7.51 21.26 31.85
N ASP A 679 -6.58 20.37 32.23
CA ASP A 679 -6.04 19.36 31.30
C ASP A 679 -7.12 18.32 30.90
N ASP A 680 -8.11 18.08 31.78
CA ASP A 680 -9.28 17.21 31.63
C ASP A 680 -10.51 17.94 31.07
N PHE A 681 -10.35 19.13 30.47
CA PHE A 681 -11.46 19.86 29.83
C PHE A 681 -12.06 19.06 28.67
N VAL A 682 -13.32 18.63 28.84
CA VAL A 682 -14.05 17.72 27.94
C VAL A 682 -14.81 18.42 26.81
N GLU A 683 -15.02 19.73 26.92
CA GLU A 683 -15.79 20.53 25.95
C GLU A 683 -14.99 20.88 24.68
N ASP A 684 -15.68 21.47 23.71
CA ASP A 684 -15.07 21.93 22.45
C ASP A 684 -13.88 22.86 22.73
N ARG A 685 -12.71 22.53 22.15
CA ARG A 685 -11.49 23.34 22.26
C ARG A 685 -10.77 23.50 20.92
N PRO A 686 -10.02 24.60 20.74
CA PRO A 686 -9.17 24.79 19.57
C PRO A 686 -8.17 23.64 19.39
N TYR A 687 -7.96 23.21 18.15
CA TYR A 687 -7.07 22.10 17.86
C TYR A 687 -5.60 22.42 18.19
N GLY A 688 -4.94 21.50 18.89
CA GLY A 688 -3.50 21.60 19.18
C GLY A 688 -3.12 22.64 20.23
N ILE A 689 -4.09 23.15 20.99
CA ILE A 689 -3.86 24.17 22.03
C ILE A 689 -4.11 23.55 23.42
N GLU A 690 -3.11 23.70 24.30
CA GLU A 690 -3.22 23.32 25.71
C GLU A 690 -3.55 24.56 26.55
N GLY A 691 -4.38 24.40 27.60
CA GLY A 691 -4.77 25.49 28.49
C GLY A 691 -3.58 26.24 29.08
N ARG A 692 -2.51 25.53 29.47
CA ARG A 692 -1.28 26.14 30.03
C ARG A 692 -0.59 27.11 29.05
N GLN A 693 -0.70 26.88 27.74
CA GLN A 693 -0.11 27.76 26.74
C GLN A 693 -0.80 29.12 26.71
N ARG A 694 -2.12 29.17 26.94
CA ARG A 694 -2.90 30.42 27.04
C ARG A 694 -2.45 31.27 28.22
N ARG A 695 -2.28 30.66 29.39
CA ARG A 695 -1.74 31.34 30.59
C ARG A 695 -0.39 32.00 30.33
N ASN A 696 0.55 31.24 29.76
CA ASN A 696 1.89 31.73 29.48
C ASN A 696 1.91 32.84 28.43
N LEU A 697 0.98 32.80 27.47
CA LEU A 697 0.82 33.82 26.45
C LEU A 697 0.36 35.15 27.05
N TRP A 698 -0.72 35.13 27.84
CA TRP A 698 -1.26 36.35 28.47
C TRP A 698 -0.33 36.90 29.55
N LYS A 699 0.37 36.03 30.29
CA LYS A 699 1.38 36.45 31.27
C LYS A 699 2.46 37.36 30.67
N LYS A 700 2.84 37.18 29.40
CA LYS A 700 3.88 37.99 28.72
C LYS A 700 3.37 39.35 28.21
N ILE A 701 2.05 39.51 28.09
CA ILE A 701 1.40 40.69 27.50
C ILE A 701 0.82 41.56 28.61
N LEU A 702 0.12 40.94 29.57
CA LEU A 702 -0.62 41.63 30.61
C LEU A 702 0.16 41.78 31.92
N TYR A 703 1.30 41.11 32.10
CA TYR A 703 2.15 41.22 33.28
C TYR A 703 3.60 41.39 32.83
#